data_AF-A0A074WLJ6-F1
#
_entry.id   AF-A0A074WLJ6-F1
#
_cell.length_a   1.000
_cell.length_b   1.000
_cell.length_c   1.000
_cell.angle_alpha   90.00
_cell.angle_beta   90.00
_cell.angle_gamma   90.00
#
_symmetry.space_group_name_H-M   'P 1'
#
loop_
_entity.id
_entity.type
_entity.pdbx_description
1 polymer ?
#
loop_
_entity_poly.entity_id
_entity_poly.type
_entity_poly.pdbx_seq_one_letter_code
_entity_poly.pdbx_strand_id
1 'polypeptide(L)'
;MSYDKKNEDESSLLKVDRTSVFQEARVFNSSPVSPRKCRVLLTKISLLLMTGEKFPQNEATSLFFGISKLFQNKDASLRQMVYLVIKELANTAQDVIMVTSSIMKDTAVGSDVVYRANAIRALCRIIDASTVQAIERNIKTAIVDKTPSVSSAALVSSYHLLPIARDIVRRWQSETQEAASSTKSSGGFSLGFGTSASHSLAAANTNFMTQYHAIGLLYQMRSHDRMALVKMVQQYSAAGVVKSPAARLMLVRLAAKLIDEDPGLRAPMMKLLDGWLRDKSELVNIEAAKAICEVRDLTDNEVMQAVHVLQLFLTSPRSVTKFAAIRILHNFASFKPEAVRQCNPDIEALITNSNRSVATFAITTLLKTGNESSVDRLMKQISGFMAEITDEFKITVVEAVRTLALKFPSKQAGMLAFLSTSIRDEGSYEFKSSVVEAIFDLIKFVPESKEDALSHLCEFIEDCEFTKLAVRILHLLGMEGPKTANPTKYIRYIYNRVVLENAIVRAAAVTALAKFGVGQQDPDVKRSVNVLLTRCLDDTDDEVRDRAALNLRLMKEDDDMASKFVRNDSMFSLPVLEHQLVMYVTADSSAAFSQPFDLGSVPVVTREQSLAEDRTKKLTTATPTLKAPSAGPKPAAARGSAEAAASASAAAQKYAQQLQAIPELASYGGVLKSSAIVELTESETEYVVTAVKHLFKEHVVIQYDIKNTLPDTVLADVTVVCTPTAADESEDSGLEEEFTIPAPMLKTDEPGTVYVSFRRPEGQEFSAANFTNVLKFTSKEIDPSTNEPEEHGYEDEYEIFDLDLVGSDYIVPAFAGNFDNIFNSIPSDDEHEAEETLQLSNAKTLAEATELLVKSLGMQPLEGSEVVLSASTHSLKLYGKSVTGGKVASLVRMAFSAKSGVTINIKVRSEEEMLAALVIGGVA
;
A
#
# COMPACT_ATOMS: atom_id res chain seq x y z
N MET A 1 -11.00 -55.47 6.15
CA MET A 1 -10.53 -55.92 4.82
C MET A 1 -9.54 -54.89 4.31
N SER A 2 -8.30 -55.33 4.09
CA SER A 2 -7.16 -54.53 3.61
C SER A 2 -7.46 -53.95 2.22
N TYR A 3 -7.29 -52.64 2.07
CA TYR A 3 -7.37 -51.90 0.80
C TYR A 3 -5.95 -51.68 0.21
N ASP A 4 -5.07 -52.67 0.30
CA ASP A 4 -3.65 -52.50 -0.06
C ASP A 4 -3.10 -53.51 -1.09
N LYS A 5 -3.98 -54.11 -1.91
CA LYS A 5 -3.54 -54.99 -3.00
C LYS A 5 -4.37 -54.79 -4.26
N LYS A 6 -4.15 -53.65 -4.94
CA LYS A 6 -4.55 -53.48 -6.35
C LYS A 6 -3.85 -52.35 -7.12
N ASN A 7 -2.68 -51.88 -6.67
CA ASN A 7 -1.96 -50.75 -7.29
C ASN A 7 -0.55 -51.14 -7.80
N GLU A 8 -0.38 -52.32 -8.40
CA GLU A 8 0.88 -52.64 -9.12
C GLU A 8 0.74 -52.64 -10.65
N ASP A 9 -0.49 -52.50 -11.19
CA ASP A 9 -0.73 -52.39 -12.64
C ASP A 9 -0.99 -50.95 -13.14
N GLU A 10 -0.96 -49.93 -12.26
CA GLU A 10 -1.17 -48.52 -12.66
C GLU A 10 0.09 -47.85 -13.26
N SER A 11 1.26 -48.51 -13.20
CA SER A 11 2.52 -48.03 -13.79
C SER A 11 2.60 -48.24 -15.31
N SER A 12 1.62 -48.90 -15.95
CA SER A 12 1.49 -48.93 -17.40
C SER A 12 0.57 -47.80 -17.88
N LEU A 13 0.79 -46.57 -17.40
CA LEU A 13 0.44 -45.37 -18.14
C LEU A 13 1.01 -45.56 -19.55
N LEU A 14 0.13 -45.88 -20.50
CA LEU A 14 0.51 -46.37 -21.82
C LEU A 14 1.60 -45.46 -22.37
N LYS A 15 2.79 -46.01 -22.66
CA LYS A 15 3.75 -45.34 -23.54
C LYS A 15 3.11 -45.29 -24.93
N VAL A 16 2.26 -44.29 -25.12
CA VAL A 16 1.58 -44.01 -26.37
C VAL A 16 2.58 -43.23 -27.22
N ASP A 17 3.05 -43.85 -28.30
CA ASP A 17 3.92 -43.17 -29.25
C ASP A 17 3.07 -42.40 -30.28
N ARG A 18 3.29 -41.10 -30.40
CA ARG A 18 2.66 -40.20 -31.39
C ARG A 18 2.60 -40.79 -32.79
N THR A 19 3.72 -41.35 -33.28
CA THR A 19 3.80 -41.85 -34.65
C THR A 19 2.93 -43.09 -34.86
N SER A 20 2.89 -43.99 -33.88
CA SER A 20 2.02 -45.17 -33.88
C SER A 20 0.54 -44.77 -33.89
N VAL A 21 0.15 -43.80 -33.05
CA VAL A 21 -1.24 -43.32 -32.97
C VAL A 21 -1.67 -42.62 -34.24
N PHE A 22 -0.80 -41.81 -34.85
CA PHE A 22 -1.08 -41.16 -36.12
C PHE A 22 -1.32 -42.18 -37.25
N GLN A 23 -0.55 -43.27 -37.27
CA GLN A 23 -0.76 -44.35 -38.25
C GLN A 23 -2.05 -45.12 -37.98
N GLU A 24 -2.35 -45.44 -36.71
CA GLU A 24 -3.59 -46.11 -36.30
C GLU A 24 -4.83 -45.25 -36.59
N ALA A 25 -4.71 -43.93 -36.59
CA ALA A 25 -5.81 -42.99 -36.88
C ALA A 25 -6.37 -43.10 -38.31
N ARG A 26 -5.70 -43.80 -39.23
CA ARG A 26 -6.26 -44.13 -40.56
C ARG A 26 -7.56 -44.92 -40.48
N VAL A 27 -7.81 -45.61 -39.36
CA VAL A 27 -9.08 -46.30 -39.08
C VAL A 27 -10.28 -45.37 -39.15
N PHE A 28 -10.13 -44.05 -38.92
CA PHE A 28 -11.22 -43.08 -39.05
C PHE A 28 -11.79 -42.97 -40.48
N ASN A 29 -11.03 -43.42 -41.49
CA ASN A 29 -11.47 -43.43 -42.89
C ASN A 29 -12.09 -44.76 -43.33
N SER A 30 -12.13 -45.78 -42.47
CA SER A 30 -12.71 -47.08 -42.80
C SER A 30 -14.24 -47.04 -42.82
N SER A 31 -14.85 -47.80 -43.73
CA SER A 31 -16.31 -48.00 -43.78
C SER A 31 -16.60 -49.51 -43.74
N PRO A 32 -17.35 -50.03 -42.75
CA PRO A 32 -18.03 -49.34 -41.64
C PRO A 32 -17.10 -48.97 -40.47
N VAL A 33 -17.35 -47.81 -39.85
CA VAL A 33 -16.60 -47.32 -38.68
C VAL A 33 -17.03 -48.07 -37.41
N SER A 34 -16.07 -48.60 -36.64
CA SER A 34 -16.35 -49.21 -35.33
C SER A 34 -16.22 -48.19 -34.18
N PRO A 35 -17.31 -47.81 -33.46
CA PRO A 35 -17.27 -46.75 -32.45
C PRO A 35 -16.30 -47.04 -31.30
N ARG A 36 -16.25 -48.29 -30.82
CA ARG A 36 -15.39 -48.69 -29.70
C ARG A 36 -13.90 -48.49 -30.00
N LYS A 37 -13.42 -48.89 -31.20
CA LYS A 37 -12.01 -48.70 -31.58
C LYS A 37 -11.68 -47.22 -31.78
N CYS A 38 -12.57 -46.47 -32.43
CA CYS A 38 -12.37 -45.04 -32.64
C CYS A 38 -12.30 -44.26 -31.31
N ARG A 39 -13.12 -44.60 -30.31
CA ARG A 39 -13.03 -43.99 -28.98
C ARG A 39 -11.67 -44.26 -28.32
N VAL A 40 -11.17 -45.49 -28.36
CA VAL A 40 -9.84 -45.84 -27.79
C VAL A 40 -8.74 -45.03 -28.47
N LEU A 41 -8.79 -44.88 -29.80
CA LEU A 41 -7.83 -44.06 -30.54
C LEU A 41 -7.96 -42.56 -30.20
N LEU A 42 -9.18 -42.03 -30.11
CA LEU A 42 -9.41 -40.64 -29.68
C LEU A 42 -8.91 -40.39 -28.25
N THR A 43 -9.03 -41.37 -27.35
CA THR A 43 -8.47 -41.29 -26.00
C THR A 43 -6.94 -41.26 -26.02
N LYS A 44 -6.29 -42.10 -26.85
CA LYS A 44 -4.83 -42.04 -27.05
C LYS A 44 -4.39 -40.68 -27.59
N ILE A 45 -5.08 -40.13 -28.59
CA ILE A 45 -4.80 -38.80 -29.15
C ILE A 45 -4.99 -37.72 -28.08
N SER A 46 -6.08 -37.76 -27.32
CA SER A 46 -6.34 -36.81 -26.23
C SER A 46 -5.28 -36.88 -25.14
N LEU A 47 -4.79 -38.09 -24.80
CA LEU A 47 -3.72 -38.27 -23.83
C LEU A 47 -2.43 -37.56 -24.30
N LEU A 48 -2.02 -37.79 -25.55
CA LEU A 48 -0.82 -37.15 -26.13
C LEU A 48 -0.91 -35.62 -26.09
N LEU A 49 -2.09 -35.07 -26.46
CA LEU A 49 -2.33 -33.63 -26.43
C LEU A 49 -2.28 -33.07 -24.99
N MET A 50 -2.86 -33.76 -24.01
CA MET A 50 -2.88 -33.30 -22.61
C MET A 50 -1.52 -33.46 -21.91
N THR A 51 -0.68 -34.40 -22.34
CA THR A 51 0.71 -34.53 -21.85
C THR A 51 1.67 -33.52 -22.49
N GLY A 52 1.19 -32.67 -23.40
CA GLY A 52 1.95 -31.58 -24.02
C GLY A 52 2.64 -31.93 -25.34
N GLU A 53 2.39 -33.11 -25.91
CA GLU A 53 2.89 -33.43 -27.26
C GLU A 53 2.08 -32.66 -28.32
N LYS A 54 2.78 -32.11 -29.32
CA LYS A 54 2.15 -31.39 -30.43
C LYS A 54 2.28 -32.19 -31.72
N PHE A 55 1.18 -32.33 -32.45
CA PHE A 55 1.22 -32.86 -33.80
C PHE A 55 1.69 -31.77 -34.78
N PRO A 56 2.59 -32.08 -35.72
CA PRO A 56 2.92 -31.18 -36.83
C PRO A 56 1.65 -30.76 -37.59
N GLN A 57 1.64 -29.56 -38.15
CA GLN A 57 0.46 -28.96 -38.80
C GLN A 57 -0.19 -29.87 -39.86
N ASN A 58 0.61 -30.57 -40.66
CA ASN A 58 0.12 -31.50 -41.69
C ASN A 58 -0.58 -32.73 -41.07
N GLU A 59 0.00 -33.29 -40.01
CA GLU A 59 -0.57 -34.43 -39.30
C GLU A 59 -1.83 -34.02 -38.53
N ALA A 60 -1.80 -32.88 -37.84
CA ALA A 60 -2.93 -32.32 -37.14
C ALA A 60 -4.12 -32.09 -38.09
N THR A 61 -3.86 -31.55 -39.28
CA THR A 61 -4.88 -31.33 -40.32
C THR A 61 -5.45 -32.65 -40.85
N SER A 62 -4.60 -33.64 -41.10
CA SER A 62 -5.04 -34.98 -41.54
C SER A 62 -5.89 -35.68 -40.47
N LEU A 63 -5.46 -35.63 -39.20
CA LEU A 63 -6.22 -36.13 -38.06
C LEU A 63 -7.55 -35.39 -37.93
N PHE A 64 -7.54 -34.07 -38.03
CA PHE A 64 -8.74 -33.23 -37.93
C PHE A 64 -9.81 -33.64 -38.96
N PHE A 65 -9.44 -33.84 -40.23
CA PHE A 65 -10.37 -34.31 -41.26
C PHE A 65 -10.76 -35.78 -41.13
N GLY A 66 -9.87 -36.64 -40.62
CA GLY A 66 -10.22 -38.02 -40.30
C GLY A 66 -11.28 -38.09 -39.20
N ILE A 67 -11.08 -37.33 -38.12
CA ILE A 67 -11.97 -37.29 -36.96
C ILE A 67 -13.31 -36.64 -37.32
N SER A 68 -13.35 -35.62 -38.19
CA SER A 68 -14.61 -34.97 -38.58
C SER A 68 -15.58 -35.90 -39.32
N LYS A 69 -15.08 -36.92 -40.04
CA LYS A 69 -15.95 -37.94 -40.67
C LYS A 69 -16.73 -38.76 -39.64
N LEU A 70 -16.22 -38.88 -38.42
CA LEU A 70 -16.88 -39.62 -37.33
C LEU A 70 -18.19 -38.97 -36.88
N PHE A 71 -18.45 -37.69 -37.22
CA PHE A 71 -19.74 -37.05 -36.96
C PHE A 71 -20.93 -37.73 -37.63
N GLN A 72 -20.70 -38.53 -38.69
CA GLN A 72 -21.76 -39.29 -39.35
C GLN A 72 -22.33 -40.42 -38.48
N ASN A 73 -21.57 -40.87 -37.47
CA ASN A 73 -22.02 -41.91 -36.56
C ASN A 73 -22.98 -41.35 -35.48
N LYS A 74 -24.01 -42.12 -35.13
CA LYS A 74 -25.04 -41.74 -34.14
C LYS A 74 -24.68 -42.12 -32.69
N ASP A 75 -23.54 -42.77 -32.44
CA ASP A 75 -23.10 -43.14 -31.09
C ASP A 75 -22.76 -41.91 -30.24
N ALA A 76 -23.42 -41.77 -29.09
CA ALA A 76 -23.31 -40.56 -28.28
C ALA A 76 -21.94 -40.39 -27.64
N SER A 77 -21.36 -41.47 -27.14
CA SER A 77 -20.04 -41.46 -26.51
C SER A 77 -18.93 -41.17 -27.51
N LEU A 78 -19.03 -41.71 -28.74
CA LEU A 78 -18.10 -41.37 -29.82
C LEU A 78 -18.18 -39.89 -30.17
N ARG A 79 -19.39 -39.34 -30.36
CA ARG A 79 -19.57 -37.90 -30.68
C ARG A 79 -18.99 -36.98 -29.60
N GLN A 80 -19.16 -37.32 -28.33
CA GLN A 80 -18.54 -36.56 -27.23
C GLN A 80 -17.01 -36.51 -27.33
N MET A 81 -16.37 -37.65 -27.60
CA MET A 81 -14.91 -37.71 -27.81
C MET A 81 -14.47 -36.93 -29.05
N VAL A 82 -15.28 -36.96 -30.12
CA VAL A 82 -15.04 -36.20 -31.34
C VAL A 82 -15.03 -34.69 -31.05
N TYR A 83 -16.05 -34.15 -30.34
CA TYR A 83 -16.08 -32.72 -29.99
C TYR A 83 -14.86 -32.29 -29.15
N LEU A 84 -14.42 -33.14 -28.21
CA LEU A 84 -13.26 -32.86 -27.35
C LEU A 84 -11.96 -32.77 -28.16
N VAL A 85 -11.65 -33.80 -28.97
CA VAL A 85 -10.37 -33.87 -29.69
C VAL A 85 -10.31 -32.86 -30.83
N ILE A 86 -11.42 -32.62 -31.54
CA ILE A 86 -11.50 -31.60 -32.61
C ILE A 86 -11.23 -30.21 -32.04
N LYS A 87 -11.78 -29.87 -30.86
CA LYS A 87 -11.57 -28.57 -30.22
C LYS A 87 -10.09 -28.29 -29.95
N GLU A 88 -9.35 -29.28 -29.47
CA GLU A 88 -7.92 -29.13 -29.18
C GLU A 88 -7.07 -29.07 -30.46
N LEU A 89 -7.40 -29.87 -31.48
CA LEU A 89 -6.70 -29.87 -32.77
C LEU A 89 -6.99 -28.62 -33.63
N ALA A 90 -8.12 -27.95 -33.41
CA ALA A 90 -8.55 -26.79 -34.20
C ALA A 90 -7.53 -25.63 -34.19
N ASN A 91 -6.77 -25.46 -33.11
CA ASN A 91 -5.75 -24.40 -33.03
C ASN A 91 -4.50 -24.69 -33.88
N THR A 92 -4.30 -25.95 -34.31
CA THR A 92 -3.09 -26.38 -35.04
C THR A 92 -3.40 -26.78 -36.49
N ALA A 93 -4.63 -27.24 -36.78
CA ALA A 93 -5.07 -27.66 -38.10
C ALA A 93 -5.39 -26.48 -39.04
N GLN A 94 -5.28 -26.70 -40.35
CA GLN A 94 -5.73 -25.75 -41.40
C GLN A 94 -7.13 -26.12 -41.92
N ASP A 95 -7.78 -25.17 -42.61
CA ASP A 95 -9.10 -25.34 -43.25
C ASP A 95 -10.22 -25.87 -42.34
N VAL A 96 -10.12 -25.49 -41.07
CA VAL A 96 -11.00 -25.88 -39.96
C VAL A 96 -12.49 -25.55 -40.25
N ILE A 97 -12.75 -24.54 -41.08
CA ILE A 97 -14.08 -24.09 -41.48
C ILE A 97 -14.92 -25.22 -42.13
N MET A 98 -14.31 -26.19 -42.82
CA MET A 98 -15.05 -27.27 -43.50
C MET A 98 -15.90 -28.13 -42.54
N VAL A 99 -15.53 -28.22 -41.26
CA VAL A 99 -16.23 -29.03 -40.25
C VAL A 99 -17.38 -28.28 -39.59
N THR A 100 -17.45 -26.95 -39.74
CA THR A 100 -18.48 -26.09 -39.14
C THR A 100 -19.89 -26.52 -39.55
N SER A 101 -20.11 -26.89 -40.82
CA SER A 101 -21.40 -27.36 -41.32
C SER A 101 -21.88 -28.65 -40.67
N SER A 102 -20.95 -29.55 -40.31
CA SER A 102 -21.25 -30.82 -39.64
C SER A 102 -21.63 -30.61 -38.18
N ILE A 103 -20.93 -29.72 -37.48
CA ILE A 103 -21.23 -29.35 -36.10
C ILE A 103 -22.52 -28.52 -36.02
N MET A 104 -22.77 -27.64 -37.01
CA MET A 104 -23.96 -26.77 -37.05
C MET A 104 -25.27 -27.55 -37.16
N LYS A 105 -25.27 -28.74 -37.79
CA LYS A 105 -26.43 -29.64 -37.78
C LYS A 105 -26.82 -30.05 -36.36
N ASP A 106 -25.83 -30.28 -35.51
CA ASP A 106 -26.04 -30.70 -34.12
C ASP A 106 -26.44 -29.53 -33.21
N THR A 107 -26.26 -28.27 -33.63
CA THR A 107 -26.70 -27.08 -32.87
C THR A 107 -28.17 -26.69 -33.11
N ALA A 108 -28.81 -27.27 -34.14
CA ALA A 108 -30.18 -26.97 -34.52
C ALA A 108 -31.21 -27.39 -33.46
N VAL A 109 -32.38 -26.72 -33.48
CA VAL A 109 -33.52 -27.02 -32.61
C VAL A 109 -34.11 -28.38 -33.01
N GLY A 110 -34.13 -29.35 -32.09
CA GLY A 110 -34.59 -30.72 -32.33
C GLY A 110 -33.50 -31.80 -32.27
N SER A 111 -32.23 -31.40 -32.23
CA SER A 111 -31.11 -32.30 -31.94
C SER A 111 -31.12 -32.76 -30.48
N ASP A 112 -30.56 -33.94 -30.21
CA ASP A 112 -30.41 -34.46 -28.83
C ASP A 112 -29.71 -33.43 -27.94
N VAL A 113 -30.24 -33.23 -26.73
CA VAL A 113 -29.73 -32.28 -25.73
C VAL A 113 -28.23 -32.46 -25.50
N VAL A 114 -27.77 -33.71 -25.50
CA VAL A 114 -26.35 -34.06 -25.30
C VAL A 114 -25.47 -33.58 -26.45
N TYR A 115 -25.99 -33.62 -27.68
CA TYR A 115 -25.27 -33.13 -28.86
C TYR A 115 -25.29 -31.62 -28.92
N ARG A 116 -26.46 -31.00 -28.67
CA ARG A 116 -26.64 -29.56 -28.85
C ARG A 116 -25.74 -28.73 -27.95
N ALA A 117 -25.67 -29.04 -26.65
CA ALA A 117 -24.82 -28.29 -25.73
C ALA A 117 -23.32 -28.45 -26.05
N ASN A 118 -22.87 -29.65 -26.42
CA ASN A 118 -21.47 -29.91 -26.75
C ASN A 118 -21.08 -29.35 -28.12
N ALA A 119 -21.96 -29.43 -29.10
CA ALA A 119 -21.79 -28.85 -30.42
C ALA A 119 -21.67 -27.32 -30.33
N ILE A 120 -22.50 -26.65 -29.51
CA ILE A 120 -22.38 -25.20 -29.30
C ILE A 120 -21.01 -24.83 -28.71
N ARG A 121 -20.56 -25.52 -27.66
CA ARG A 121 -19.24 -25.26 -27.04
C ARG A 121 -18.08 -25.49 -27.99
N ALA A 122 -18.14 -26.56 -28.79
CA ALA A 122 -17.12 -26.87 -29.77
C ALA A 122 -17.13 -25.85 -30.91
N LEU A 123 -18.30 -25.54 -31.47
CA LEU A 123 -18.45 -24.61 -32.60
C LEU A 123 -17.89 -23.23 -32.26
N CYS A 124 -18.26 -22.65 -31.11
CA CYS A 124 -17.81 -21.32 -30.72
C CYS A 124 -16.31 -21.21 -30.40
N ARG A 125 -15.58 -22.32 -30.34
CA ARG A 125 -14.12 -22.37 -30.21
C ARG A 125 -13.39 -22.56 -31.55
N ILE A 126 -14.12 -22.99 -32.56
CA ILE A 126 -13.61 -23.38 -33.88
C ILE A 126 -13.86 -22.27 -34.91
N ILE A 127 -14.94 -21.50 -34.75
CA ILE A 127 -15.34 -20.44 -35.68
C ILE A 127 -14.49 -19.18 -35.55
N ASP A 128 -14.38 -18.47 -36.67
CA ASP A 128 -13.77 -17.16 -36.84
C ASP A 128 -14.83 -16.05 -36.91
N ALA A 129 -14.42 -14.77 -36.86
CA ALA A 129 -15.33 -13.63 -36.84
C ALA A 129 -16.30 -13.58 -38.05
N SER A 130 -15.86 -14.06 -39.22
CA SER A 130 -16.65 -14.03 -40.46
C SER A 130 -17.86 -14.96 -40.43
N THR A 131 -17.77 -16.08 -39.70
CA THR A 131 -18.82 -17.12 -39.67
C THR A 131 -19.78 -17.01 -38.48
N VAL A 132 -19.52 -16.10 -37.53
CA VAL A 132 -20.39 -15.89 -36.35
C VAL A 132 -21.81 -15.47 -36.74
N GLN A 133 -21.98 -14.68 -37.79
CA GLN A 133 -23.31 -14.26 -38.26
C GLN A 133 -24.18 -15.46 -38.72
N ALA A 134 -23.56 -16.49 -39.32
CA ALA A 134 -24.28 -17.66 -39.80
C ALA A 134 -24.89 -18.51 -38.66
N ILE A 135 -24.30 -18.45 -37.47
CA ILE A 135 -24.77 -19.21 -36.30
C ILE A 135 -25.66 -18.38 -35.36
N GLU A 136 -25.83 -17.07 -35.61
CA GLU A 136 -26.54 -16.13 -34.74
C GLU A 136 -27.92 -16.66 -34.32
N ARG A 137 -28.72 -17.14 -35.28
CA ARG A 137 -30.06 -17.68 -35.01
C ARG A 137 -30.02 -18.91 -34.10
N ASN A 138 -29.04 -19.79 -34.29
CA ASN A 138 -28.90 -21.01 -33.49
C ASN A 138 -28.47 -20.68 -32.05
N ILE A 139 -27.61 -19.68 -31.87
CA ILE A 139 -27.19 -19.23 -30.54
C ILE A 139 -28.32 -18.49 -29.81
N LYS A 140 -29.02 -17.56 -30.48
CA LYS A 140 -30.20 -16.86 -29.91
C LYS A 140 -31.25 -17.83 -29.38
N THR A 141 -31.63 -18.82 -30.18
CA THR A 141 -32.59 -19.86 -29.77
C THR A 141 -32.06 -20.79 -28.67
N ALA A 142 -30.74 -21.00 -28.60
CA ALA A 142 -30.11 -21.78 -27.55
C ALA A 142 -30.03 -21.01 -26.21
N ILE A 143 -29.84 -19.69 -26.23
CA ILE A 143 -29.78 -18.84 -25.02
C ILE A 143 -31.08 -18.95 -24.21
N VAL A 144 -32.23 -18.88 -24.88
CA VAL A 144 -33.56 -18.97 -24.24
C VAL A 144 -34.11 -20.40 -24.17
N ASP A 145 -33.27 -21.42 -24.39
CA ASP A 145 -33.71 -22.82 -24.37
C ASP A 145 -34.22 -23.22 -22.98
N LYS A 146 -35.26 -24.08 -22.96
CA LYS A 146 -35.84 -24.60 -21.71
C LYS A 146 -34.86 -25.49 -20.94
N THR A 147 -33.86 -26.03 -21.62
CA THR A 147 -32.86 -26.92 -21.05
C THR A 147 -31.68 -26.11 -20.50
N PRO A 148 -31.43 -26.12 -19.18
CA PRO A 148 -30.40 -25.27 -18.58
C PRO A 148 -28.99 -25.52 -19.11
N SER A 149 -28.66 -26.77 -19.48
CA SER A 149 -27.34 -27.12 -20.02
C SER A 149 -27.07 -26.51 -21.40
N VAL A 150 -28.10 -26.40 -22.25
CA VAL A 150 -28.01 -25.79 -23.59
C VAL A 150 -27.93 -24.27 -23.46
N SER A 151 -28.78 -23.68 -22.61
CA SER A 151 -28.76 -22.24 -22.32
C SER A 151 -27.43 -21.79 -21.70
N SER A 152 -26.93 -22.50 -20.69
CA SER A 152 -25.61 -22.22 -20.09
C SER A 152 -24.47 -22.39 -21.11
N ALA A 153 -24.50 -23.45 -21.93
CA ALA A 153 -23.51 -23.64 -22.99
C ALA A 153 -23.51 -22.48 -23.99
N ALA A 154 -24.69 -22.01 -24.42
CA ALA A 154 -24.83 -20.88 -25.32
C ALA A 154 -24.33 -19.59 -24.70
N LEU A 155 -24.76 -19.27 -23.47
CA LEU A 155 -24.35 -18.06 -22.74
C LEU A 155 -22.82 -17.99 -22.54
N VAL A 156 -22.20 -19.08 -22.06
CA VAL A 156 -20.73 -19.15 -21.89
C VAL A 156 -20.00 -19.10 -23.22
N SER A 157 -20.56 -19.71 -24.27
CA SER A 157 -19.97 -19.63 -25.61
C SER A 157 -20.03 -18.21 -26.17
N SER A 158 -21.09 -17.45 -25.89
CA SER A 158 -21.21 -16.03 -26.23
C SER A 158 -20.13 -15.18 -25.57
N TYR A 159 -19.69 -15.51 -24.34
CA TYR A 159 -18.54 -14.84 -23.71
C TYR A 159 -17.25 -15.02 -24.52
N HIS A 160 -17.00 -16.23 -25.02
CA HIS A 160 -15.81 -16.51 -25.83
C HIS A 160 -15.85 -15.81 -27.19
N LEU A 161 -17.06 -15.56 -27.72
CA LEU A 161 -17.25 -14.83 -28.98
C LEU A 161 -17.22 -13.31 -28.82
N LEU A 162 -17.40 -12.78 -27.62
CA LEU A 162 -17.48 -11.33 -27.39
C LEU A 162 -16.20 -10.57 -27.80
N PRO A 163 -14.97 -11.08 -27.58
CA PRO A 163 -13.75 -10.48 -28.12
C PRO A 163 -13.59 -10.60 -29.65
N ILE A 164 -14.22 -11.61 -30.26
CA ILE A 164 -14.05 -11.94 -31.69
C ILE A 164 -15.06 -11.16 -32.55
N ALA A 165 -16.31 -11.06 -32.11
CA ALA A 165 -17.44 -10.50 -32.86
C ALA A 165 -18.39 -9.70 -31.97
N ARG A 166 -17.88 -8.64 -31.33
CA ARG A 166 -18.58 -7.83 -30.30
C ARG A 166 -19.96 -7.33 -30.76
N ASP A 167 -20.05 -6.78 -31.97
CA ASP A 167 -21.30 -6.17 -32.46
C ASP A 167 -22.39 -7.19 -32.77
N ILE A 168 -22.00 -8.40 -33.19
CA ILE A 168 -22.95 -9.49 -33.40
C ILE A 168 -23.48 -9.98 -32.07
N VAL A 169 -22.60 -10.23 -31.11
CA VAL A 169 -22.97 -10.73 -29.78
C VAL A 169 -23.86 -9.73 -29.04
N ARG A 170 -23.59 -8.41 -29.14
CA ARG A 170 -24.45 -7.36 -28.57
C ARG A 170 -25.91 -7.40 -29.05
N ARG A 171 -26.16 -7.86 -30.28
CA ARG A 171 -27.53 -8.06 -30.80
C ARG A 171 -28.31 -9.18 -30.10
N TRP A 172 -27.67 -9.95 -29.21
CA TRP A 172 -28.28 -11.05 -28.45
C TRP A 172 -28.71 -10.60 -27.04
N GLN A 173 -28.62 -9.29 -26.77
CA GLN A 173 -28.91 -8.68 -25.47
C GLN A 173 -30.36 -8.89 -25.01
N SER A 174 -31.34 -8.94 -25.92
CA SER A 174 -32.75 -9.21 -25.59
C SER A 174 -32.95 -10.62 -25.03
N GLU A 175 -32.42 -11.62 -25.73
CA GLU A 175 -32.49 -13.04 -25.37
C GLU A 175 -31.70 -13.29 -24.07
N THR A 176 -30.56 -12.61 -23.91
CA THR A 176 -29.76 -12.69 -22.69
C THR A 176 -30.50 -12.09 -21.48
N GLN A 177 -31.24 -10.98 -21.67
CA GLN A 177 -32.09 -10.42 -20.61
C GLN A 177 -33.23 -11.35 -20.19
N GLU A 178 -33.86 -12.03 -21.17
CA GLU A 178 -34.88 -13.05 -20.90
C GLU A 178 -34.28 -14.24 -20.12
N ALA A 179 -33.08 -14.69 -20.49
CA ALA A 179 -32.39 -15.75 -19.77
C ALA A 179 -32.01 -15.35 -18.33
N ALA A 180 -31.66 -14.08 -18.10
CA ALA A 180 -31.32 -13.54 -16.78
C ALA A 180 -32.56 -13.43 -15.85
N SER A 181 -33.73 -13.09 -16.39
CA SER A 181 -35.00 -13.02 -15.65
C SER A 181 -35.77 -14.34 -15.61
N SER A 182 -35.30 -15.38 -16.31
CA SER A 182 -35.96 -16.67 -16.37
C SER A 182 -35.93 -17.36 -15.00
N THR A 183 -37.12 -17.56 -14.45
CA THR A 183 -37.37 -18.31 -13.21
C THR A 183 -37.67 -19.78 -13.48
N LYS A 184 -37.63 -20.22 -14.75
CA LYS A 184 -38.03 -21.55 -15.18
C LYS A 184 -37.01 -22.59 -14.69
N SER A 185 -37.29 -23.24 -13.56
CA SER A 185 -36.70 -24.54 -13.25
C SER A 185 -37.29 -25.57 -14.21
N SER A 186 -36.47 -26.48 -14.75
CA SER A 186 -36.98 -27.67 -15.42
C SER A 186 -37.63 -28.59 -14.37
N GLY A 187 -38.85 -28.25 -13.96
CA GLY A 187 -39.72 -29.09 -13.14
C GLY A 187 -40.29 -30.21 -14.00
N GLY A 188 -39.48 -31.25 -14.24
CA GLY A 188 -40.00 -32.53 -14.70
C GLY A 188 -40.73 -33.20 -13.54
N PHE A 189 -42.06 -33.14 -13.55
CA PHE A 189 -42.92 -33.84 -12.63
C PHE A 189 -42.81 -35.35 -12.88
N SER A 190 -41.95 -36.05 -12.13
CA SER A 190 -41.89 -37.52 -12.11
C SER A 190 -42.96 -38.04 -11.15
N LEU A 191 -44.19 -38.21 -11.65
CA LEU A 191 -45.17 -39.08 -10.98
C LEU A 191 -44.65 -40.50 -10.99
N GLY A 192 -44.56 -41.11 -9.80
CA GLY A 192 -44.18 -42.49 -9.64
C GLY A 192 -45.14 -43.43 -10.36
N PHE A 193 -44.57 -44.39 -11.11
CA PHE A 193 -44.87 -45.83 -11.13
C PHE A 193 -44.12 -46.44 -12.33
N GLY A 194 -43.19 -47.38 -12.10
CA GLY A 194 -42.64 -48.24 -13.16
C GLY A 194 -41.12 -48.47 -13.16
N THR A 195 -40.72 -49.54 -12.47
CA THR A 195 -39.57 -50.44 -12.68
C THR A 195 -38.52 -50.14 -13.78
N SER A 196 -37.28 -49.84 -13.38
CA SER A 196 -36.04 -50.57 -13.71
C SER A 196 -34.82 -49.68 -13.48
N ALA A 197 -33.82 -50.22 -12.76
CA ALA A 197 -32.63 -49.51 -12.34
C ALA A 197 -31.69 -49.21 -13.53
N SER A 198 -31.53 -47.93 -13.86
CA SER A 198 -30.39 -47.43 -14.61
C SER A 198 -29.90 -46.13 -13.96
N HIS A 199 -28.64 -46.14 -13.51
CA HIS A 199 -27.91 -45.01 -12.93
C HIS A 199 -28.14 -43.68 -13.68
N SER A 200 -28.93 -42.77 -13.09
CA SER A 200 -28.84 -41.35 -13.40
C SER A 200 -27.87 -40.70 -12.41
N LEU A 201 -26.80 -40.10 -12.94
CA LEU A 201 -25.85 -39.32 -12.15
C LEU A 201 -26.59 -38.19 -11.42
N ALA A 202 -26.28 -38.06 -10.13
CA ALA A 202 -26.72 -37.01 -9.25
C ALA A 202 -26.36 -35.60 -9.79
N ALA A 203 -27.33 -34.90 -10.38
CA ALA A 203 -27.26 -33.45 -10.63
C ALA A 203 -28.65 -32.79 -10.74
N ALA A 204 -29.68 -33.37 -10.12
CA ALA A 204 -31.00 -32.73 -10.00
C ALA A 204 -31.01 -31.76 -8.81
N ASN A 205 -30.10 -30.77 -8.81
CA ASN A 205 -30.23 -29.57 -8.00
C ASN A 205 -30.68 -28.42 -8.90
N THR A 206 -31.48 -27.52 -8.34
CA THR A 206 -32.09 -26.34 -8.98
C THR A 206 -31.05 -25.41 -9.63
N ASN A 207 -30.63 -25.74 -10.86
CA ASN A 207 -29.55 -25.05 -11.55
C ASN A 207 -30.01 -23.72 -12.17
N PHE A 208 -30.11 -22.68 -11.34
CA PHE A 208 -30.23 -21.29 -11.78
C PHE A 208 -28.90 -20.70 -12.29
N MET A 209 -27.91 -21.54 -12.61
CA MET A 209 -26.60 -21.10 -13.11
C MET A 209 -26.71 -20.34 -14.44
N THR A 210 -27.77 -20.59 -15.22
CA THR A 210 -28.11 -19.81 -16.41
C THR A 210 -28.28 -18.31 -16.09
N GLN A 211 -28.89 -17.96 -14.96
CA GLN A 211 -29.02 -16.57 -14.52
C GLN A 211 -27.64 -15.94 -14.26
N TYR A 212 -26.72 -16.69 -13.65
CA TYR A 212 -25.35 -16.20 -13.40
C TYR A 212 -24.61 -15.90 -14.70
N HIS A 213 -24.62 -16.84 -15.64
CA HIS A 213 -23.98 -16.63 -16.95
C HIS A 213 -24.64 -15.50 -17.75
N ALA A 214 -25.96 -15.36 -17.68
CA ALA A 214 -26.68 -14.32 -18.39
C ALA A 214 -26.38 -12.93 -17.82
N ILE A 215 -26.43 -12.75 -16.50
CA ILE A 215 -26.11 -11.47 -15.85
C ILE A 215 -24.67 -11.06 -16.14
N GLY A 216 -23.74 -12.00 -16.10
CA GLY A 216 -22.36 -11.65 -16.37
C GLY A 216 -22.08 -11.34 -17.85
N LEU A 217 -22.81 -11.95 -18.78
CA LEU A 217 -22.71 -11.62 -20.20
C LEU A 217 -23.26 -10.20 -20.44
N LEU A 218 -24.40 -9.88 -19.81
CA LEU A 218 -24.97 -8.52 -19.84
C LEU A 218 -24.02 -7.48 -19.26
N TYR A 219 -23.32 -7.82 -18.18
CA TYR A 219 -22.28 -6.96 -17.63
C TYR A 219 -21.20 -6.64 -18.66
N GLN A 220 -20.63 -7.63 -19.35
CA GLN A 220 -19.60 -7.39 -20.38
C GLN A 220 -20.15 -6.64 -21.61
N MET A 221 -21.40 -6.90 -22.00
CA MET A 221 -22.03 -6.15 -23.09
C MET A 221 -22.19 -4.66 -22.75
N ARG A 222 -22.52 -4.36 -21.48
CA ARG A 222 -22.86 -3.02 -20.96
C ARG A 222 -21.72 -2.35 -20.19
N SER A 223 -20.53 -2.94 -20.11
CA SER A 223 -19.42 -2.43 -19.29
C SER A 223 -18.94 -1.02 -19.67
N HIS A 224 -19.34 -0.54 -20.85
CA HIS A 224 -19.06 0.79 -21.41
C HIS A 224 -20.15 1.81 -21.09
N ASP A 225 -21.36 1.37 -20.71
CA ASP A 225 -22.51 2.22 -20.41
C ASP A 225 -22.86 2.07 -18.93
N ARG A 226 -22.40 3.06 -18.16
CA ARG A 226 -22.57 3.13 -16.71
C ARG A 226 -24.05 3.17 -16.29
N MET A 227 -24.87 3.98 -16.96
CA MET A 227 -26.29 4.12 -16.61
C MET A 227 -27.04 2.81 -16.85
N ALA A 228 -26.68 2.08 -17.91
CA ALA A 228 -27.21 0.74 -18.16
C ALA A 228 -26.79 -0.29 -17.08
N LEU A 229 -25.61 -0.14 -16.47
CA LEU A 229 -25.17 -0.96 -15.32
C LEU A 229 -25.96 -0.63 -14.05
N VAL A 230 -26.20 0.64 -13.75
CA VAL A 230 -27.02 1.06 -12.61
C VAL A 230 -28.44 0.49 -12.72
N LYS A 231 -29.08 0.68 -13.88
CA LYS A 231 -30.42 0.12 -14.16
C LYS A 231 -30.42 -1.41 -14.06
N MET A 232 -29.35 -2.06 -14.50
CA MET A 232 -29.19 -3.51 -14.39
C MET A 232 -29.16 -3.97 -12.92
N VAL A 233 -28.34 -3.33 -12.08
CA VAL A 233 -28.27 -3.66 -10.65
C VAL A 233 -29.64 -3.47 -10.00
N GLN A 234 -30.29 -2.34 -10.21
CA GLN A 234 -31.61 -2.05 -9.64
C GLN A 234 -32.69 -3.03 -10.11
N GLN A 235 -32.68 -3.41 -11.39
CA GLN A 235 -33.65 -4.35 -11.96
C GLN A 235 -33.49 -5.75 -11.37
N TYR A 236 -32.26 -6.25 -11.29
CA TYR A 236 -31.98 -7.62 -10.85
C TYR A 236 -31.78 -7.74 -9.34
N SER A 237 -31.67 -6.63 -8.59
CA SER A 237 -31.68 -6.60 -7.13
C SER A 237 -33.08 -6.74 -6.54
N ALA A 238 -34.14 -6.56 -7.35
CA ALA A 238 -35.51 -6.73 -6.89
C ALA A 238 -35.77 -8.15 -6.36
N ALA A 239 -36.49 -8.23 -5.23
CA ALA A 239 -36.73 -9.48 -4.53
C ALA A 239 -37.41 -10.51 -5.43
N GLY A 240 -36.85 -11.73 -5.48
CA GLY A 240 -37.41 -12.86 -6.23
C GLY A 240 -37.05 -12.94 -7.72
N VAL A 241 -36.42 -11.90 -8.30
CA VAL A 241 -35.97 -11.90 -9.70
C VAL A 241 -34.79 -12.85 -9.90
N VAL A 242 -33.75 -12.71 -9.07
CA VAL A 242 -32.54 -13.55 -9.14
C VAL A 242 -32.56 -14.57 -8.01
N LYS A 243 -32.67 -15.85 -8.38
CA LYS A 243 -32.68 -16.98 -7.44
C LYS A 243 -31.29 -17.57 -7.23
N SER A 244 -30.41 -17.46 -8.22
CA SER A 244 -29.04 -17.99 -8.15
C SER A 244 -28.17 -17.21 -7.16
N PRO A 245 -27.57 -17.85 -6.14
CA PRO A 245 -26.64 -17.19 -5.22
C PRO A 245 -25.40 -16.62 -5.93
N ALA A 246 -24.86 -17.34 -6.92
CA ALA A 246 -23.70 -16.88 -7.70
C ALA A 246 -24.02 -15.62 -8.51
N ALA A 247 -25.25 -15.52 -9.02
CA ALA A 247 -25.72 -14.34 -9.74
C ALA A 247 -25.91 -13.14 -8.81
N ARG A 248 -26.47 -13.33 -7.61
CA ARG A 248 -26.54 -12.27 -6.58
C ARG A 248 -25.16 -11.81 -6.12
N LEU A 249 -24.21 -12.72 -5.95
CA LEU A 249 -22.82 -12.37 -5.65
C LEU A 249 -22.19 -11.48 -6.74
N MET A 250 -22.50 -11.74 -8.02
CA MET A 250 -22.04 -10.86 -9.10
C MET A 250 -22.65 -9.46 -9.03
N LEU A 251 -23.92 -9.34 -8.61
CA LEU A 251 -24.57 -8.04 -8.39
C LEU A 251 -23.94 -7.29 -7.22
N VAL A 252 -23.59 -7.97 -6.12
CA VAL A 252 -22.85 -7.39 -4.98
C VAL A 252 -21.54 -6.76 -5.45
N ARG A 253 -20.74 -7.50 -6.24
CA ARG A 253 -19.47 -6.98 -6.79
C ARG A 253 -19.67 -5.80 -7.72
N LEU A 254 -20.72 -5.83 -8.52
CA LEU A 254 -21.05 -4.71 -9.41
C LEU A 254 -21.49 -3.47 -8.64
N ALA A 255 -22.30 -3.64 -7.58
CA ALA A 255 -22.71 -2.54 -6.71
C ALA A 255 -21.50 -1.90 -6.02
N ALA A 256 -20.57 -2.72 -5.50
CA ALA A 256 -19.31 -2.23 -4.92
C ALA A 256 -18.50 -1.41 -5.93
N LYS A 257 -18.34 -1.91 -7.16
CA LYS A 257 -17.64 -1.19 -8.24
C LYS A 257 -18.31 0.15 -8.58
N LEU A 258 -19.64 0.18 -8.61
CA LEU A 258 -20.39 1.41 -8.93
C LEU A 258 -20.27 2.47 -7.82
N ILE A 259 -20.08 2.07 -6.56
CA ILE A 259 -19.81 2.98 -5.43
C ILE A 259 -18.46 3.67 -5.61
N ASP A 260 -17.42 2.92 -5.98
CA ASP A 260 -16.07 3.47 -6.18
C ASP A 260 -16.00 4.43 -7.39
N GLU A 261 -16.81 4.20 -8.41
CA GLU A 261 -16.81 5.01 -9.63
C GLU A 261 -17.64 6.31 -9.52
N ASP A 262 -18.61 6.45 -8.60
CA ASP A 262 -19.44 7.67 -8.40
C ASP A 262 -19.98 7.81 -6.97
N PRO A 263 -19.59 8.89 -6.27
CA PRO A 263 -20.11 9.21 -4.94
C PRO A 263 -21.64 9.32 -4.86
N GLY A 264 -22.32 9.79 -5.92
CA GLY A 264 -23.78 9.97 -5.96
C GLY A 264 -24.56 8.65 -5.93
N LEU A 265 -23.95 7.54 -6.34
CA LEU A 265 -24.55 6.21 -6.31
C LEU A 265 -24.30 5.46 -4.99
N ARG A 266 -23.51 6.03 -4.08
CA ARG A 266 -23.15 5.40 -2.81
C ARG A 266 -24.38 5.03 -1.98
N ALA A 267 -25.24 6.00 -1.68
CA ALA A 267 -26.41 5.78 -0.82
C ALA A 267 -27.37 4.67 -1.32
N PRO A 268 -27.81 4.66 -2.60
CA PRO A 268 -28.69 3.61 -3.09
C PRO A 268 -27.99 2.23 -3.15
N MET A 269 -26.69 2.17 -3.47
CA MET A 269 -25.96 0.91 -3.54
C MET A 269 -25.64 0.34 -2.16
N MET A 270 -25.28 1.17 -1.17
CA MET A 270 -25.08 0.70 0.22
C MET A 270 -26.36 0.13 0.82
N LYS A 271 -27.53 0.72 0.51
CA LYS A 271 -28.82 0.16 0.92
C LYS A 271 -29.06 -1.25 0.35
N LEU A 272 -28.61 -1.51 -0.88
CA LEU A 272 -28.69 -2.85 -1.47
C LEU A 272 -27.71 -3.82 -0.81
N LEU A 273 -26.47 -3.38 -0.55
CA LEU A 273 -25.46 -4.19 0.15
C LEU A 273 -25.92 -4.59 1.55
N ASP A 274 -26.52 -3.68 2.32
CA ASP A 274 -27.11 -3.96 3.63
C ASP A 274 -28.24 -5.00 3.54
N GLY A 275 -29.09 -4.89 2.51
CA GLY A 275 -30.12 -5.91 2.24
C GLY A 275 -29.54 -7.30 1.96
N TRP A 276 -28.40 -7.38 1.28
CA TRP A 276 -27.72 -8.64 0.96
C TRP A 276 -26.90 -9.23 2.11
N LEU A 277 -26.66 -8.50 3.20
CA LEU A 277 -26.07 -9.06 4.43
C LEU A 277 -26.97 -10.12 5.08
N ARG A 278 -28.28 -10.04 4.85
CA ARG A 278 -29.31 -10.92 5.42
C ARG A 278 -29.87 -11.92 4.39
N ASP A 279 -29.15 -12.17 3.30
CA ASP A 279 -29.57 -13.15 2.31
C ASP A 279 -29.54 -14.58 2.88
N LYS A 280 -30.31 -15.48 2.26
CA LYS A 280 -30.37 -16.89 2.66
C LYS A 280 -29.06 -17.64 2.43
N SER A 281 -28.21 -17.14 1.53
CA SER A 281 -26.96 -17.80 1.16
C SER A 281 -25.77 -17.18 1.87
N GLU A 282 -25.04 -17.98 2.65
CA GLU A 282 -23.78 -17.58 3.32
C GLU A 282 -22.79 -16.91 2.35
N LEU A 283 -22.69 -17.42 1.12
CA LEU A 283 -21.82 -16.87 0.06
C LEU A 283 -22.10 -15.38 -0.24
N VAL A 284 -23.38 -14.99 -0.29
CA VAL A 284 -23.79 -13.62 -0.63
C VAL A 284 -23.51 -12.71 0.56
N ASN A 285 -23.83 -13.18 1.78
CA ASN A 285 -23.62 -12.42 3.01
C ASN A 285 -22.13 -12.09 3.23
N ILE A 286 -21.24 -13.08 3.00
CA ILE A 286 -19.79 -12.90 3.17
C ILE A 286 -19.23 -11.92 2.13
N GLU A 287 -19.65 -12.03 0.87
CA GLU A 287 -19.20 -11.10 -0.17
C GLU A 287 -19.76 -9.69 0.05
N ALA A 288 -21.01 -9.55 0.51
CA ALA A 288 -21.61 -8.27 0.85
C ALA A 288 -20.87 -7.61 2.03
N ALA A 289 -20.57 -8.37 3.09
CA ALA A 289 -19.78 -7.89 4.23
C ALA A 289 -18.37 -7.47 3.79
N LYS A 290 -17.73 -8.27 2.93
CA LYS A 290 -16.43 -7.92 2.35
C LYS A 290 -16.49 -6.62 1.56
N ALA A 291 -17.48 -6.49 0.66
CA ALA A 291 -17.66 -5.30 -0.16
C ALA A 291 -17.86 -4.04 0.69
N ILE A 292 -18.69 -4.12 1.74
CA ILE A 292 -18.90 -3.01 2.69
C ILE A 292 -17.58 -2.65 3.39
N CYS A 293 -16.81 -3.63 3.85
CA CYS A 293 -15.52 -3.39 4.52
C CYS A 293 -14.42 -2.82 3.59
N GLU A 294 -14.56 -2.90 2.27
CA GLU A 294 -13.59 -2.38 1.29
C GLU A 294 -13.92 -0.95 0.79
N VAL A 295 -15.13 -0.44 1.05
CA VAL A 295 -15.54 0.93 0.65
C VAL A 295 -14.77 2.00 1.45
N ARG A 296 -14.40 3.11 0.79
CA ARG A 296 -13.72 4.26 1.43
C ARG A 296 -14.71 5.10 2.26
N ASP A 297 -14.25 5.81 3.28
CA ASP A 297 -15.06 6.74 4.11
C ASP A 297 -16.30 6.10 4.76
N LEU A 298 -16.12 4.96 5.42
CA LEU A 298 -17.21 4.23 6.07
C LEU A 298 -17.72 4.89 7.34
N THR A 299 -19.05 5.03 7.46
CA THR A 299 -19.69 5.42 8.73
C THR A 299 -19.76 4.25 9.71
N ASP A 300 -19.73 4.53 11.01
CA ASP A 300 -19.71 3.47 12.03
C ASP A 300 -21.00 2.62 12.04
N ASN A 301 -22.13 3.20 11.64
CA ASN A 301 -23.41 2.49 11.51
C ASN A 301 -23.42 1.46 10.36
N GLU A 302 -22.82 1.79 9.22
CA GLU A 302 -22.72 0.88 8.06
C GLU A 302 -21.81 -0.32 8.37
N VAL A 303 -20.73 -0.08 9.11
CA VAL A 303 -19.76 -1.11 9.50
C VAL A 303 -20.33 -2.06 10.53
N MET A 304 -21.11 -1.55 11.50
CA MET A 304 -21.59 -2.35 12.63
C MET A 304 -22.40 -3.56 12.19
N GLN A 305 -23.27 -3.42 11.18
CA GLN A 305 -24.07 -4.53 10.65
C GLN A 305 -23.20 -5.58 9.94
N ALA A 306 -22.24 -5.15 9.12
CA ALA A 306 -21.33 -6.05 8.43
C ALA A 306 -20.46 -6.84 9.42
N VAL A 307 -19.92 -6.18 10.44
CA VAL A 307 -19.13 -6.82 11.50
C VAL A 307 -19.97 -7.81 12.31
N HIS A 308 -21.21 -7.46 12.64
CA HIS A 308 -22.12 -8.36 13.36
C HIS A 308 -22.41 -9.66 12.59
N VAL A 309 -22.61 -9.57 11.27
CA VAL A 309 -22.80 -10.75 10.42
C VAL A 309 -21.52 -11.59 10.35
N LEU A 310 -20.35 -10.97 10.24
CA LEU A 310 -19.07 -11.67 10.28
C LEU A 310 -18.82 -12.36 11.64
N GLN A 311 -19.21 -11.72 12.75
CA GLN A 311 -19.15 -12.29 14.09
C GLN A 311 -19.96 -13.59 14.19
N LEU A 312 -21.18 -13.62 13.67
CA LEU A 312 -22.00 -14.82 13.63
C LEU A 312 -21.31 -15.96 12.87
N PHE A 313 -20.58 -15.64 11.80
CA PHE A 313 -19.86 -16.65 11.02
C PHE A 313 -18.62 -17.22 11.71
N LEU A 314 -18.06 -16.57 12.75
CA LEU A 314 -16.94 -17.11 13.54
C LEU A 314 -17.34 -18.36 14.34
N THR A 315 -18.62 -18.45 14.73
CA THR A 315 -19.17 -19.60 15.48
C THR A 315 -19.70 -20.72 14.58
N SER A 316 -19.74 -20.52 13.26
CA SER A 316 -20.26 -21.49 12.28
C SER A 316 -19.51 -22.83 12.33
N PRO A 317 -20.16 -24.01 12.31
CA PRO A 317 -19.45 -25.30 12.34
C PRO A 317 -18.55 -25.56 11.11
N ARG A 318 -18.68 -24.78 10.04
CA ARG A 318 -17.90 -24.94 8.80
C ARG A 318 -16.60 -24.16 8.85
N SER A 319 -15.46 -24.85 8.84
CA SER A 319 -14.12 -24.23 8.87
C SER A 319 -13.88 -23.21 7.75
N VAL A 320 -14.43 -23.44 6.55
CA VAL A 320 -14.31 -22.51 5.40
C VAL A 320 -15.02 -21.18 5.68
N THR A 321 -16.22 -21.24 6.25
CA THR A 321 -17.00 -20.05 6.62
C THR A 321 -16.31 -19.26 7.73
N LYS A 322 -15.80 -19.95 8.78
CA LYS A 322 -14.98 -19.32 9.84
C LYS A 322 -13.75 -18.62 9.26
N PHE A 323 -13.03 -19.32 8.37
CA PHE A 323 -11.81 -18.80 7.75
C PHE A 323 -12.08 -17.55 6.92
N ALA A 324 -13.15 -17.54 6.11
CA ALA A 324 -13.53 -16.37 5.33
C ALA A 324 -13.88 -15.18 6.24
N ALA A 325 -14.66 -15.41 7.29
CA ALA A 325 -15.05 -14.37 8.23
C ALA A 325 -13.85 -13.76 8.96
N ILE A 326 -12.98 -14.58 9.56
CA ILE A 326 -11.80 -14.08 10.28
C ILE A 326 -10.82 -13.37 9.35
N ARG A 327 -10.68 -13.82 8.09
CA ARG A 327 -9.81 -13.16 7.11
C ARG A 327 -10.33 -11.77 6.74
N ILE A 328 -11.64 -11.59 6.59
CA ILE A 328 -12.23 -10.27 6.32
C ILE A 328 -12.04 -9.35 7.53
N LEU A 329 -12.33 -9.85 8.74
CA LEU A 329 -12.12 -9.10 9.98
C LEU A 329 -10.65 -8.72 10.20
N HIS A 330 -9.71 -9.62 9.90
CA HIS A 330 -8.28 -9.35 9.97
C HIS A 330 -7.84 -8.18 9.07
N ASN A 331 -8.30 -8.21 7.82
CA ASN A 331 -8.00 -7.15 6.86
C ASN A 331 -8.63 -5.83 7.32
N PHE A 332 -9.89 -5.86 7.75
CA PHE A 332 -10.62 -4.68 8.19
C PHE A 332 -10.06 -4.09 9.50
N ALA A 333 -9.57 -4.92 10.42
CA ALA A 333 -8.91 -4.50 11.66
C ALA A 333 -7.64 -3.68 11.41
N SER A 334 -7.07 -3.72 10.20
CA SER A 334 -5.92 -2.88 9.83
C SER A 334 -6.34 -1.43 9.55
N PHE A 335 -7.63 -1.19 9.24
CA PHE A 335 -8.17 0.14 8.93
C PHE A 335 -8.96 0.71 10.10
N LYS A 336 -9.93 -0.05 10.66
CA LYS A 336 -10.73 0.34 11.83
C LYS A 336 -10.71 -0.74 12.92
N PRO A 337 -9.65 -0.80 13.76
CA PRO A 337 -9.56 -1.79 14.84
C PRO A 337 -10.72 -1.73 15.83
N GLU A 338 -11.20 -0.52 16.17
CA GLU A 338 -12.27 -0.29 17.17
C GLU A 338 -13.55 -1.07 16.86
N ALA A 339 -13.97 -1.07 15.60
CA ALA A 339 -15.21 -1.73 15.18
C ALA A 339 -15.14 -3.26 15.31
N VAL A 340 -13.94 -3.85 15.24
CA VAL A 340 -13.72 -5.31 15.34
C VAL A 340 -13.58 -5.76 16.80
N ARG A 341 -13.28 -4.85 17.73
CA ARG A 341 -13.05 -5.19 19.17
C ARG A 341 -14.19 -5.97 19.81
N GLN A 342 -15.44 -5.68 19.42
CA GLN A 342 -16.62 -6.39 19.90
C GLN A 342 -16.59 -7.91 19.60
N CYS A 343 -15.86 -8.32 18.56
CA CYS A 343 -15.71 -9.72 18.18
C CYS A 343 -14.56 -10.44 18.91
N ASN A 344 -13.74 -9.74 19.71
CA ASN A 344 -12.56 -10.32 20.34
C ASN A 344 -12.85 -11.61 21.15
N PRO A 345 -13.93 -11.72 21.95
CA PRO A 345 -14.23 -12.95 22.68
C PRO A 345 -14.43 -14.17 21.76
N ASP A 346 -15.13 -13.98 20.62
CA ASP A 346 -15.36 -15.04 19.64
C ASP A 346 -14.07 -15.39 18.87
N ILE A 347 -13.21 -14.39 18.61
CA ILE A 347 -11.91 -14.58 17.96
C ILE A 347 -10.94 -15.34 18.89
N GLU A 348 -10.96 -15.07 20.20
CA GLU A 348 -10.13 -15.80 21.18
C GLU A 348 -10.45 -17.29 21.20
N ALA A 349 -11.73 -17.66 21.10
CA ALA A 349 -12.14 -19.07 21.00
C ALA A 349 -11.61 -19.77 19.74
N LEU A 350 -11.16 -19.03 18.72
CA LEU A 350 -10.58 -19.57 17.49
C LEU A 350 -9.07 -19.83 17.60
N ILE A 351 -8.38 -19.40 18.66
CA ILE A 351 -6.95 -19.67 18.85
C ILE A 351 -6.70 -21.16 19.00
N THR A 352 -7.55 -21.89 19.72
CA THR A 352 -7.43 -23.34 19.95
C THR A 352 -8.04 -24.17 18.82
N ASN A 353 -8.27 -23.58 17.65
CA ASN A 353 -8.91 -24.27 16.53
C ASN A 353 -7.95 -25.27 15.86
N SER A 354 -8.47 -26.45 15.51
CA SER A 354 -7.75 -27.48 14.74
C SER A 354 -7.11 -26.97 13.43
N ASN A 355 -7.71 -25.97 12.79
CA ASN A 355 -7.17 -25.37 11.58
C ASN A 355 -6.19 -24.24 11.93
N ARG A 356 -4.89 -24.50 11.73
CA ARG A 356 -3.81 -23.55 12.01
C ARG A 356 -3.97 -22.22 11.29
N SER A 357 -4.45 -22.19 10.05
CA SER A 357 -4.67 -20.94 9.32
C SER A 357 -5.72 -20.05 10.01
N VAL A 358 -6.76 -20.65 10.60
CA VAL A 358 -7.79 -19.91 11.35
C VAL A 358 -7.20 -19.35 12.65
N ALA A 359 -6.46 -20.17 13.40
CA ALA A 359 -5.79 -19.75 14.63
C ALA A 359 -4.78 -18.62 14.40
N THR A 360 -4.01 -18.71 13.31
CA THR A 360 -3.05 -17.70 12.85
C THR A 360 -3.72 -16.34 12.60
N PHE A 361 -4.82 -16.33 11.84
CA PHE A 361 -5.59 -15.11 11.60
C PHE A 361 -6.27 -14.60 12.87
N ALA A 362 -6.72 -15.47 13.77
CA ALA A 362 -7.27 -15.07 15.06
C ALA A 362 -6.24 -14.33 15.92
N ILE A 363 -5.05 -14.91 16.11
CA ILE A 363 -3.97 -14.31 16.89
C ILE A 363 -3.57 -12.94 16.32
N THR A 364 -3.30 -12.89 15.01
CA THR A 364 -2.89 -11.62 14.38
C THR A 364 -3.98 -10.56 14.40
N THR A 365 -5.25 -10.95 14.33
CA THR A 365 -6.37 -10.01 14.48
C THR A 365 -6.45 -9.49 15.90
N LEU A 366 -6.34 -10.36 16.91
CA LEU A 366 -6.35 -9.97 18.32
C LEU A 366 -5.17 -9.07 18.71
N LEU A 367 -4.01 -9.25 18.09
CA LEU A 367 -2.88 -8.34 18.30
C LEU A 367 -3.17 -6.94 17.73
N LYS A 368 -3.93 -6.83 16.63
CA LYS A 368 -4.37 -5.54 16.05
C LYS A 368 -5.50 -4.89 16.85
N THR A 369 -6.44 -5.68 17.35
CA THR A 369 -7.64 -5.22 18.07
C THR A 369 -7.49 -5.26 19.59
N GLY A 370 -6.31 -5.61 20.09
CA GLY A 370 -6.02 -5.78 21.52
C GLY A 370 -6.23 -4.49 22.30
N ASN A 371 -6.79 -4.63 23.50
CA ASN A 371 -6.91 -3.56 24.50
C ASN A 371 -6.03 -3.88 25.72
N GLU A 372 -5.76 -2.88 26.55
CA GLU A 372 -4.86 -3.01 27.71
C GLU A 372 -5.25 -4.16 28.67
N SER A 373 -6.54 -4.45 28.82
CA SER A 373 -7.05 -5.49 29.71
C SER A 373 -6.93 -6.93 29.17
N SER A 374 -6.82 -7.10 27.84
CA SER A 374 -6.70 -8.42 27.20
C SER A 374 -5.26 -8.85 26.95
N VAL A 375 -4.29 -7.92 27.00
CA VAL A 375 -2.86 -8.18 26.73
C VAL A 375 -2.35 -9.40 27.52
N ASP A 376 -2.55 -9.41 28.84
CA ASP A 376 -1.99 -10.46 29.71
C ASP A 376 -2.54 -11.85 29.38
N ARG A 377 -3.83 -11.93 28.99
CA ARG A 377 -4.47 -13.18 28.56
C ARG A 377 -3.97 -13.61 27.19
N LEU A 378 -3.85 -12.66 26.26
CA LEU A 378 -3.40 -12.90 24.90
C LEU A 378 -1.95 -13.42 24.87
N MET A 379 -1.05 -12.81 25.64
CA MET A 379 0.36 -13.24 25.70
C MET A 379 0.48 -14.69 26.17
N LYS A 380 -0.27 -15.09 27.20
CA LYS A 380 -0.27 -16.48 27.71
C LYS A 380 -0.75 -17.50 26.66
N GLN A 381 -1.76 -17.15 25.87
CA GLN A 381 -2.30 -18.04 24.83
C GLN A 381 -1.35 -18.16 23.64
N ILE A 382 -0.68 -17.07 23.26
CA ILE A 382 0.26 -17.05 22.14
C ILE A 382 1.53 -17.85 22.46
N SER A 383 2.06 -17.79 23.68
CA SER A 383 3.28 -18.53 24.07
C SER A 383 3.21 -20.03 23.72
N GLY A 384 2.08 -20.69 23.98
CA GLY A 384 1.90 -22.11 23.65
C GLY A 384 1.82 -22.39 22.15
N PHE A 385 1.37 -21.41 21.36
CA PHE A 385 1.26 -21.53 19.90
C PHE A 385 2.59 -21.29 19.17
N MET A 386 3.50 -20.51 19.77
CA MET A 386 4.78 -20.13 19.14
C MET A 386 5.64 -21.34 18.75
N ALA A 387 5.58 -22.44 19.50
CA ALA A 387 6.34 -23.65 19.20
C ALA A 387 5.84 -24.41 17.96
N GLU A 388 4.58 -24.22 17.55
CA GLU A 388 3.94 -25.01 16.48
C GLU A 388 3.93 -24.34 15.10
N ILE A 389 4.52 -23.14 15.00
CA ILE A 389 4.45 -22.27 13.82
C ILE A 389 5.82 -22.06 13.15
N THR A 390 5.78 -21.63 11.89
CA THR A 390 6.98 -21.28 11.11
C THR A 390 7.62 -19.99 11.61
N ASP A 391 8.92 -19.85 11.40
CA ASP A 391 9.68 -18.68 11.82
C ASP A 391 9.20 -17.37 11.17
N GLU A 392 8.76 -17.41 9.90
CA GLU A 392 8.11 -16.27 9.24
C GLU A 392 6.91 -15.75 10.04
N PHE A 393 6.08 -16.66 10.55
CA PHE A 393 4.92 -16.28 11.33
C PHE A 393 5.32 -15.79 12.73
N LYS A 394 6.30 -16.44 13.37
CA LYS A 394 6.86 -15.97 14.64
C LYS A 394 7.36 -14.52 14.54
N ILE A 395 8.04 -14.16 13.45
CA ILE A 395 8.50 -12.78 13.18
C ILE A 395 7.32 -11.81 13.19
N THR A 396 6.22 -12.13 12.50
CA THR A 396 5.03 -11.24 12.47
C THR A 396 4.37 -11.07 13.84
N VAL A 397 4.37 -12.13 14.67
CA VAL A 397 3.85 -12.08 16.04
C VAL A 397 4.73 -11.18 16.90
N VAL A 398 6.05 -11.33 16.82
CA VAL A 398 7.01 -10.50 17.55
C VAL A 398 6.90 -9.03 17.16
N GLU A 399 6.75 -8.73 15.87
CA GLU A 399 6.57 -7.35 15.39
C GLU A 399 5.25 -6.74 15.89
N ALA A 400 4.17 -7.51 15.94
CA ALA A 400 2.92 -7.06 16.52
C ALA A 400 3.00 -6.86 18.05
N VAL A 401 3.70 -7.74 18.77
CA VAL A 401 3.98 -7.57 20.22
C VAL A 401 4.83 -6.34 20.48
N ARG A 402 5.84 -6.07 19.64
CA ARG A 402 6.66 -4.85 19.69
C ARG A 402 5.78 -3.60 19.59
N THR A 403 4.89 -3.53 18.60
CA THR A 403 3.97 -2.40 18.45
C THR A 403 3.02 -2.27 19.63
N LEU A 404 2.51 -3.40 20.14
CA LEU A 404 1.63 -3.42 21.31
C LEU A 404 2.32 -2.89 22.57
N ALA A 405 3.61 -3.21 22.75
CA ALA A 405 4.42 -2.75 23.87
C ALA A 405 4.64 -1.23 23.84
N LEU A 406 4.84 -0.67 22.64
CA LEU A 406 4.93 0.78 22.46
C LEU A 406 3.59 1.49 22.65
N LYS A 407 2.47 0.81 22.35
CA LYS A 407 1.12 1.35 22.49
C LYS A 407 0.59 1.30 23.93
N PHE A 408 0.93 0.28 24.70
CA PHE A 408 0.50 0.10 26.09
C PHE A 408 1.70 -0.10 27.05
N PRO A 409 2.47 0.96 27.35
CA PRO A 409 3.68 0.86 28.17
C PRO A 409 3.45 0.31 29.59
N SER A 410 2.26 0.55 30.17
CA SER A 410 1.85 0.05 31.49
C SER A 410 1.86 -1.48 31.61
N LYS A 411 1.72 -2.19 30.48
CA LYS A 411 1.69 -3.66 30.39
C LYS A 411 2.98 -4.26 29.84
N GLN A 412 4.05 -3.47 29.76
CA GLN A 412 5.33 -3.89 29.18
C GLN A 412 5.90 -5.16 29.81
N ALA A 413 5.74 -5.36 31.13
CA ALA A 413 6.36 -6.47 31.86
C ALA A 413 5.90 -7.85 31.33
N GLY A 414 4.61 -8.01 31.03
CA GLY A 414 4.08 -9.25 30.45
C GLY A 414 4.58 -9.49 29.02
N MET A 415 4.75 -8.43 28.23
CA MET A 415 5.26 -8.51 26.86
C MET A 415 6.77 -8.78 26.82
N LEU A 416 7.54 -8.17 27.73
CA LEU A 416 8.97 -8.41 27.89
C LEU A 416 9.24 -9.86 28.32
N ALA A 417 8.44 -10.40 29.25
CA ALA A 417 8.52 -11.82 29.65
C ALA A 417 8.25 -12.79 28.48
N PHE A 418 7.31 -12.43 27.59
CA PHE A 418 7.06 -13.18 26.36
C PHE A 418 8.27 -13.14 25.41
N LEU A 419 8.84 -11.95 25.19
CA LEU A 419 10.02 -11.78 24.32
C LEU A 419 11.26 -12.48 24.89
N SER A 420 11.46 -12.46 26.21
CA SER A 420 12.59 -13.13 26.87
C SER A 420 12.47 -14.65 26.87
N THR A 421 11.26 -15.20 26.85
CA THR A 421 11.05 -16.63 26.60
C THR A 421 11.34 -16.95 25.13
N SER A 422 10.79 -16.14 24.21
CA SER A 422 10.96 -16.32 22.75
C SER A 422 12.42 -16.21 22.30
N ILE A 423 13.24 -15.40 22.97
CA ILE A 423 14.68 -15.27 22.67
C ILE A 423 15.49 -16.49 23.14
N ARG A 424 14.97 -17.32 24.04
CA ARG A 424 15.62 -18.56 24.51
C ARG A 424 15.27 -19.80 23.68
N ASP A 425 14.11 -19.80 23.02
CA ASP A 425 13.65 -20.94 22.20
C ASP A 425 14.55 -21.20 20.98
N GLU A 426 14.47 -22.35 20.33
CA GLU A 426 15.19 -22.54 19.05
C GLU A 426 14.54 -21.73 17.91
N GLY A 427 15.37 -21.14 17.03
CA GLY A 427 14.87 -20.44 15.86
C GLY A 427 15.96 -19.84 14.98
N SER A 428 15.57 -19.45 13.77
CA SER A 428 16.45 -18.82 12.78
C SER A 428 17.01 -17.47 13.24
N TYR A 429 18.11 -17.05 12.60
CA TYR A 429 18.72 -15.74 12.80
C TYR A 429 17.71 -14.58 12.63
N GLU A 430 16.86 -14.63 11.61
CA GLU A 430 15.89 -13.56 11.32
C GLU A 430 14.84 -13.42 12.43
N PHE A 431 14.32 -14.55 12.93
CA PHE A 431 13.42 -14.56 14.08
C PHE A 431 14.09 -13.98 15.33
N LYS A 432 15.30 -14.44 15.67
CA LYS A 432 16.06 -13.93 16.82
C LYS A 432 16.41 -12.46 16.69
N SER A 433 16.79 -12.03 15.50
CA SER A 433 17.04 -10.63 15.20
C SER A 433 15.80 -9.78 15.44
N SER A 434 14.62 -10.23 15.00
CA SER A 434 13.35 -9.52 15.24
C SER A 434 13.03 -9.39 16.73
N VAL A 435 13.25 -10.45 17.52
CA VAL A 435 13.05 -10.42 18.98
C VAL A 435 14.02 -9.45 19.65
N VAL A 436 15.30 -9.48 19.28
CA VAL A 436 16.31 -8.55 19.80
C VAL A 436 15.95 -7.10 19.46
N GLU A 437 15.51 -6.82 18.23
CA GLU A 437 15.02 -5.49 17.82
C GLU A 437 13.82 -5.02 18.65
N ALA A 438 12.89 -5.92 18.98
CA ALA A 438 11.74 -5.59 19.81
C ALA A 438 12.18 -5.21 21.24
N ILE A 439 13.14 -5.94 21.82
CA ILE A 439 13.71 -5.63 23.14
C ILE A 439 14.51 -4.32 23.09
N PHE A 440 15.24 -4.05 22.00
CA PHE A 440 15.98 -2.79 21.82
C PHE A 440 15.05 -1.58 21.85
N ASP A 441 13.89 -1.70 21.20
CA ASP A 441 12.90 -0.63 21.21
C ASP A 441 12.26 -0.43 22.57
N LEU A 442 11.97 -1.50 23.31
CA LEU A 442 11.52 -1.42 24.70
C LEU A 442 12.52 -0.64 25.57
N ILE A 443 13.81 -0.95 25.47
CA ILE A 443 14.88 -0.24 26.20
C ILE A 443 14.93 1.24 25.86
N LYS A 444 14.70 1.60 24.58
CA LYS A 444 14.78 2.99 24.09
C LYS A 444 13.55 3.81 24.44
N PHE A 445 12.35 3.22 24.34
CA PHE A 445 11.08 3.95 24.38
C PHE A 445 10.28 3.73 25.67
N VAL A 446 10.62 2.73 26.48
CA VAL A 446 9.93 2.40 27.74
C VAL A 446 10.94 2.30 28.89
N PRO A 447 11.24 3.42 29.59
CA PRO A 447 12.28 3.49 30.62
C PRO A 447 12.12 2.47 31.75
N GLU A 448 10.87 2.17 32.15
CA GLU A 448 10.56 1.22 33.22
C GLU A 448 10.99 -0.22 32.90
N SER A 449 11.10 -0.58 31.62
CA SER A 449 11.49 -1.93 31.17
C SER A 449 13.00 -2.14 31.11
N LYS A 450 13.78 -1.05 31.23
CA LYS A 450 15.18 -0.99 30.82
C LYS A 450 16.08 -1.96 31.58
N GLU A 451 15.98 -2.03 32.91
CA GLU A 451 16.85 -2.90 33.70
C GLU A 451 16.60 -4.38 33.45
N ASP A 452 15.32 -4.78 33.41
CA ASP A 452 14.92 -6.17 33.14
C ASP A 452 15.29 -6.60 31.72
N ALA A 453 15.04 -5.72 30.73
CA ALA A 453 15.37 -5.97 29.33
C ALA A 453 16.87 -6.13 29.12
N LEU A 454 17.69 -5.27 29.73
CA LEU A 454 19.15 -5.40 29.70
C LEU A 454 19.62 -6.69 30.38
N SER A 455 18.98 -7.10 31.48
CA SER A 455 19.33 -8.36 32.17
C SER A 455 19.05 -9.58 31.29
N HIS A 456 17.89 -9.63 30.61
CA HIS A 456 17.56 -10.72 29.69
C HIS A 456 18.51 -10.79 28.49
N LEU A 457 18.92 -9.64 27.94
CA LEU A 457 19.93 -9.60 26.89
C LEU A 457 21.29 -10.09 27.38
N CYS A 458 21.68 -9.77 28.63
CA CYS A 458 22.93 -10.25 29.22
C CYS A 458 22.95 -11.77 29.38
N GLU A 459 21.83 -12.37 29.79
CA GLU A 459 21.69 -13.83 29.86
C GLU A 459 21.76 -14.46 28.47
N PHE A 460 21.06 -13.86 27.48
CA PHE A 460 21.04 -14.40 26.12
C PHE A 460 22.43 -14.38 25.45
N ILE A 461 23.26 -13.35 25.67
CA ILE A 461 24.60 -13.31 25.08
C ILE A 461 25.55 -14.36 25.66
N GLU A 462 25.22 -15.03 26.77
CA GLU A 462 26.09 -16.08 27.32
C GLU A 462 26.15 -17.33 26.45
N ASP A 463 25.02 -17.68 25.84
CA ASP A 463 24.83 -18.86 25.00
C ASP A 463 24.38 -18.49 23.57
N CYS A 464 24.74 -17.29 23.10
CA CYS A 464 24.32 -16.81 21.79
C CYS A 464 25.17 -17.44 20.67
N GLU A 465 24.53 -18.24 19.81
CA GLU A 465 25.19 -18.88 18.67
C GLU A 465 25.47 -17.90 17.51
N PHE A 466 24.82 -16.74 17.49
CA PHE A 466 24.87 -15.79 16.37
C PHE A 466 25.81 -14.61 16.66
N THR A 467 26.99 -14.63 16.03
CA THR A 467 28.01 -13.56 16.16
C THR A 467 27.48 -12.16 15.87
N LYS A 468 26.70 -11.99 14.80
CA LYS A 468 26.09 -10.70 14.43
C LYS A 468 25.17 -10.15 15.54
N LEU A 469 24.39 -11.01 16.20
CA LEU A 469 23.51 -10.59 17.30
C LEU A 469 24.32 -10.23 18.54
N ALA A 470 25.32 -11.04 18.90
CA ALA A 470 26.21 -10.76 20.02
C ALA A 470 26.89 -9.39 19.90
N VAL A 471 27.42 -9.05 18.72
CA VAL A 471 28.02 -7.73 18.44
C VAL A 471 27.01 -6.60 18.64
N ARG A 472 25.79 -6.74 18.14
CA ARG A 472 24.74 -5.70 18.26
C ARG A 472 24.30 -5.51 19.71
N ILE A 473 24.16 -6.59 20.47
CA ILE A 473 23.81 -6.53 21.90
C ILE A 473 24.96 -5.91 22.70
N LEU A 474 26.21 -6.30 22.46
CA LEU A 474 27.39 -5.69 23.09
C LEU A 474 27.47 -4.18 22.82
N HIS A 475 27.17 -3.76 21.59
CA HIS A 475 27.10 -2.34 21.26
C HIS A 475 26.04 -1.61 22.09
N LEU A 476 24.85 -2.18 22.25
CA LEU A 476 23.78 -1.61 23.09
C LEU A 476 24.19 -1.58 24.57
N LEU A 477 24.77 -2.66 25.09
CA LEU A 477 25.25 -2.74 26.48
C LEU A 477 26.32 -1.67 26.75
N GLY A 478 27.23 -1.43 25.81
CA GLY A 478 28.23 -0.35 25.91
C GLY A 478 27.60 1.04 25.93
N MET A 479 26.42 1.24 25.36
CA MET A 479 25.74 2.53 25.33
C MET A 479 24.86 2.79 26.55
N GLU A 480 24.05 1.79 26.92
CA GLU A 480 23.05 1.93 27.97
C GLU A 480 23.54 1.47 29.33
N GLY A 481 24.46 0.50 29.37
CA GLY A 481 25.08 0.00 30.60
C GLY A 481 25.77 1.09 31.44
N PRO A 482 26.56 2.02 30.86
CA PRO A 482 27.12 3.14 31.61
C PRO A 482 26.08 4.13 32.15
N LYS A 483 24.81 4.06 31.74
CA LYS A 483 23.75 4.94 32.25
C LYS A 483 22.93 4.29 33.37
N THR A 484 23.21 3.02 33.69
CA THR A 484 22.47 2.27 34.72
C THR A 484 22.98 2.54 36.12
N ALA A 485 22.17 2.24 37.14
CA ALA A 485 22.56 2.40 38.55
C ALA A 485 23.72 1.47 38.98
N ASN A 486 23.85 0.30 38.34
CA ASN A 486 24.86 -0.71 38.69
C ASN A 486 25.70 -1.15 37.47
N PRO A 487 26.63 -0.32 36.96
CA PRO A 487 27.42 -0.60 35.76
C PRO A 487 28.31 -1.85 35.85
N THR A 488 28.83 -2.16 37.05
CA THR A 488 29.76 -3.28 37.31
C THR A 488 29.15 -4.64 36.97
N LYS A 489 27.82 -4.80 37.11
CA LYS A 489 27.10 -6.03 36.72
C LYS A 489 27.31 -6.33 35.23
N TYR A 490 27.18 -5.33 34.38
CA TYR A 490 27.26 -5.46 32.92
C TYR A 490 28.68 -5.70 32.42
N ILE A 491 29.67 -5.09 33.08
CA ILE A 491 31.10 -5.27 32.77
C ILE A 491 31.49 -6.75 32.86
N ARG A 492 30.96 -7.49 33.85
CA ARG A 492 31.22 -8.93 34.00
C ARG A 492 30.75 -9.73 32.79
N TYR A 493 29.54 -9.47 32.30
CA TYR A 493 28.99 -10.16 31.13
C TYR A 493 29.80 -9.85 29.85
N ILE A 494 30.22 -8.59 29.68
CA ILE A 494 31.05 -8.18 28.54
C ILE A 494 32.43 -8.83 28.62
N TYR A 495 33.04 -8.88 29.80
CA TYR A 495 34.36 -9.47 30.01
C TYR A 495 34.41 -10.96 29.69
N ASN A 496 33.39 -11.73 30.07
CA ASN A 496 33.32 -13.16 29.74
C ASN A 496 33.41 -13.40 28.21
N ARG A 497 32.84 -12.50 27.40
CA ARG A 497 32.89 -12.57 25.93
C ARG A 497 34.26 -12.20 25.36
N VAL A 498 35.03 -11.35 26.03
CA VAL A 498 36.41 -11.04 25.63
C VAL A 498 37.32 -12.28 25.70
N VAL A 499 37.01 -13.28 26.53
CA VAL A 499 37.88 -14.46 26.69
C VAL A 499 37.42 -15.65 25.85
N LEU A 500 36.11 -15.87 25.75
CA LEU A 500 35.54 -17.13 25.29
C LEU A 500 35.08 -17.12 23.81
N GLU A 501 35.06 -15.95 23.16
CA GLU A 501 34.46 -15.78 21.84
C GLU A 501 35.48 -15.57 20.71
N ASN A 502 34.99 -15.57 19.47
CA ASN A 502 35.79 -15.23 18.29
C ASN A 502 36.21 -13.74 18.25
N ALA A 503 37.20 -13.43 17.41
CA ALA A 503 37.80 -12.10 17.27
C ALA A 503 36.78 -10.96 17.07
N ILE A 504 35.77 -11.14 16.22
CA ILE A 504 34.76 -10.12 15.92
C ILE A 504 33.98 -9.73 17.19
N VAL A 505 33.58 -10.72 17.99
CA VAL A 505 32.85 -10.50 19.25
C VAL A 505 33.77 -9.91 20.32
N ARG A 506 35.03 -10.36 20.41
CA ARG A 506 36.05 -9.78 21.31
C ARG A 506 36.30 -8.31 20.99
N ALA A 507 36.45 -7.96 19.71
CA ALA A 507 36.66 -6.59 19.24
C ALA A 507 35.47 -5.69 19.59
N ALA A 508 34.24 -6.19 19.47
CA ALA A 508 33.03 -5.46 19.89
C ALA A 508 32.96 -5.28 21.42
N ALA A 509 33.34 -6.31 22.19
CA ALA A 509 33.38 -6.26 23.65
C ALA A 509 34.42 -5.24 24.16
N VAL A 510 35.59 -5.16 23.54
CA VAL A 510 36.61 -4.12 23.83
C VAL A 510 36.05 -2.71 23.61
N THR A 511 35.37 -2.46 22.50
CA THR A 511 34.71 -1.17 22.23
C THR A 511 33.59 -0.89 23.24
N ALA A 512 32.82 -1.91 23.64
CA ALA A 512 31.79 -1.76 24.65
C ALA A 512 32.39 -1.38 26.02
N LEU A 513 33.45 -2.06 26.47
CA LEU A 513 34.17 -1.74 27.71
C LEU A 513 34.74 -0.31 27.69
N ALA A 514 35.28 0.14 26.55
CA ALA A 514 35.78 1.50 26.41
C ALA A 514 34.70 2.57 26.69
N LYS A 515 33.46 2.32 26.26
CA LYS A 515 32.33 3.21 26.57
C LYS A 515 32.01 3.28 28.07
N PHE A 516 32.24 2.21 28.84
CA PHE A 516 32.20 2.28 30.30
C PHE A 516 33.37 3.08 30.85
N GLY A 517 34.58 2.86 30.34
CA GLY A 517 35.80 3.54 30.80
C GLY A 517 35.77 5.06 30.62
N VAL A 518 35.22 5.55 29.50
CA VAL A 518 35.03 6.99 29.24
C VAL A 518 33.72 7.50 29.84
N GLY A 519 32.68 6.68 29.86
CA GLY A 519 31.34 7.13 30.17
C GLY A 519 30.96 7.21 31.65
N GLN A 520 31.73 6.55 32.52
CA GLN A 520 31.50 6.53 33.97
C GLN A 520 32.46 7.46 34.70
N GLN A 521 31.99 8.08 35.78
CA GLN A 521 32.82 8.96 36.62
C GLN A 521 33.40 8.22 37.85
N ASP A 522 32.96 6.99 38.12
CA ASP A 522 33.46 6.18 39.23
C ASP A 522 34.92 5.71 38.97
N PRO A 523 35.89 6.10 39.84
CA PRO A 523 37.29 5.70 39.73
C PRO A 523 37.52 4.17 39.75
N ASP A 524 36.71 3.43 40.51
CA ASP A 524 36.88 1.97 40.65
C ASP A 524 36.43 1.24 39.37
N VAL A 525 35.38 1.74 38.72
CA VAL A 525 34.93 1.26 37.40
C VAL A 525 35.96 1.59 36.33
N LYS A 526 36.48 2.82 36.29
CA LYS A 526 37.55 3.22 35.35
C LYS A 526 38.80 2.36 35.52
N ARG A 527 39.24 2.12 36.76
CA ARG A 527 40.39 1.25 37.08
C ARG A 527 40.15 -0.19 36.60
N SER A 528 38.96 -0.73 36.87
CA SER A 528 38.60 -2.08 36.45
C SER A 528 38.65 -2.23 34.93
N VAL A 529 38.02 -1.30 34.18
CA VAL A 529 38.06 -1.30 32.71
C VAL A 529 39.49 -1.15 32.18
N ASN A 530 40.32 -0.30 32.79
CA ASN A 530 41.72 -0.12 32.39
C ASN A 530 42.53 -1.43 32.50
N VAL A 531 42.38 -2.16 33.60
CA VAL A 531 43.02 -3.48 33.77
C VAL A 531 42.55 -4.46 32.71
N LEU A 532 41.25 -4.50 32.43
CA LEU A 532 40.67 -5.41 31.43
C LEU A 532 41.16 -5.10 30.01
N LEU A 533 41.17 -3.82 29.61
CA LEU A 533 41.65 -3.41 28.30
C LEU A 533 43.17 -3.61 28.15
N THR A 534 43.95 -3.40 29.21
CA THR A 534 45.40 -3.65 29.20
C THR A 534 45.70 -5.12 28.87
N ARG A 535 44.91 -6.05 29.40
CA ARG A 535 45.05 -7.48 29.09
C ARG A 535 44.74 -7.79 27.61
N CYS A 536 43.90 -7.00 26.96
CA CYS A 536 43.54 -7.18 25.54
C CYS A 536 44.67 -6.75 24.59
N LEU A 537 45.72 -6.08 25.07
CA LEU A 537 46.91 -5.74 24.27
C LEU A 537 47.72 -6.98 23.86
N ASP A 538 47.57 -8.07 24.60
CA ASP A 538 48.22 -9.35 24.33
C ASP A 538 47.29 -10.33 23.55
N ASP A 539 46.16 -9.85 22.99
CA ASP A 539 45.28 -10.71 22.18
C ASP A 539 46.00 -11.21 20.91
N THR A 540 45.64 -12.39 20.45
CA THR A 540 46.18 -12.98 19.21
C THR A 540 45.79 -12.19 17.96
N ASP A 541 44.63 -11.53 18.01
CA ASP A 541 44.04 -10.79 16.90
C ASP A 541 44.52 -9.33 16.87
N ASP A 542 44.83 -8.80 15.69
CA ASP A 542 45.30 -7.43 15.52
C ASP A 542 44.18 -6.39 15.73
N GLU A 543 42.96 -6.64 15.22
CA GLU A 543 41.81 -5.74 15.39
C GLU A 543 41.49 -5.52 16.89
N VAL A 544 41.50 -6.59 17.69
CA VAL A 544 41.25 -6.52 19.13
C VAL A 544 42.33 -5.70 19.84
N ARG A 545 43.61 -5.93 19.52
CA ARG A 545 44.75 -5.21 20.11
C ARG A 545 44.73 -3.72 19.76
N ASP A 546 44.47 -3.39 18.50
CA ASP A 546 44.45 -2.01 18.03
C ASP A 546 43.31 -1.21 18.69
N ARG A 547 42.12 -1.82 18.79
CA ARG A 547 41.00 -1.23 19.53
C ARG A 547 41.33 -1.07 21.02
N ALA A 548 41.99 -2.04 21.65
CA ALA A 548 42.37 -1.93 23.05
C ALA A 548 43.38 -0.80 23.28
N ALA A 549 44.41 -0.69 22.43
CA ALA A 549 45.42 0.36 22.49
C ALA A 549 44.82 1.76 22.29
N LEU A 550 43.97 1.93 21.28
CA LEU A 550 43.28 3.19 21.01
C LEU A 550 42.41 3.62 22.20
N ASN A 551 41.58 2.70 22.70
CA ASN A 551 40.66 3.02 23.80
C ASN A 551 41.38 3.29 25.13
N LEU A 552 42.48 2.59 25.43
CA LEU A 552 43.32 2.89 26.59
C LEU A 552 43.97 4.27 26.51
N ARG A 553 44.31 4.73 25.30
CA ARG A 553 44.82 6.07 25.08
C ARG A 553 43.71 7.11 25.28
N LEU A 554 42.53 6.89 24.68
CA LEU A 554 41.38 7.78 24.84
C LEU A 554 40.94 7.93 26.31
N MET A 555 41.04 6.87 27.12
CA MET A 555 40.76 6.93 28.56
C MET A 555 41.74 7.79 29.38
N LYS A 556 42.89 8.18 28.81
CA LYS A 556 43.89 9.04 29.45
C LYS A 556 43.82 10.50 28.97
N GLU A 557 43.15 10.75 27.84
CA GLU A 557 42.89 12.08 27.31
C GLU A 557 41.71 12.73 28.06
N ASP A 558 41.48 14.01 27.82
CA ASP A 558 40.36 14.75 28.42
C ASP A 558 39.00 14.15 28.03
N ASP A 559 38.04 14.15 28.97
CA ASP A 559 36.70 13.57 28.80
C ASP A 559 35.96 14.16 27.57
N ASP A 560 36.21 15.43 27.22
CA ASP A 560 35.65 16.11 26.04
C ASP A 560 36.20 15.60 24.71
N MET A 561 37.49 15.23 24.66
CA MET A 561 38.08 14.63 23.47
C MET A 561 37.64 13.17 23.37
N ALA A 562 37.73 12.43 24.48
CA ALA A 562 37.37 11.02 24.54
C ALA A 562 35.89 10.76 24.18
N SER A 563 34.98 11.62 24.66
CA SER A 563 33.55 11.52 24.36
C SER A 563 33.24 11.68 22.87
N LYS A 564 33.92 12.57 22.14
CA LYS A 564 33.71 12.74 20.68
C LYS A 564 33.98 11.45 19.88
N PHE A 565 34.99 10.68 20.28
CA PHE A 565 35.36 9.43 19.60
C PHE A 565 34.55 8.22 20.08
N VAL A 566 34.19 8.17 21.37
CA VAL A 566 33.56 7.00 22.00
C VAL A 566 32.03 7.10 22.03
N ARG A 567 31.49 8.32 22.19
CA ARG A 567 30.06 8.69 22.18
C ARG A 567 29.78 9.56 20.95
N ASN A 568 29.96 9.00 19.76
CA ASN A 568 29.53 9.71 18.55
C ASN A 568 27.99 9.68 18.47
N ASP A 569 27.35 10.73 18.97
CA ASP A 569 25.90 10.92 19.04
C ASP A 569 25.32 11.54 17.76
N SER A 570 26.16 11.75 16.74
CA SER A 570 25.76 12.28 15.44
C SER A 570 26.19 11.35 14.31
N MET A 571 25.31 11.16 13.32
CA MET A 571 25.57 10.33 12.14
C MET A 571 25.16 11.10 10.90
N PHE A 572 25.91 10.98 9.81
CA PHE A 572 25.48 11.50 8.51
C PHE A 572 24.15 10.85 8.10
N SER A 573 23.26 11.64 7.48
CA SER A 573 22.07 11.08 6.85
C SER A 573 22.46 10.10 5.75
N LEU A 574 22.35 8.79 6.02
CA LEU A 574 22.76 7.75 5.07
C LEU A 574 22.06 7.85 3.70
N PRO A 575 20.75 8.16 3.61
CA PRO A 575 20.10 8.34 2.30
C PRO A 575 20.67 9.51 1.51
N VAL A 576 20.98 10.63 2.19
CA VAL A 576 21.56 11.82 1.54
C VAL A 576 23.01 11.55 1.13
N LEU A 577 23.77 10.88 1.99
CA LEU A 577 25.13 10.44 1.70
C LEU A 577 25.16 9.50 0.50
N GLU A 578 24.29 8.49 0.46
CA GLU A 578 24.19 7.55 -0.66
C GLU A 578 23.86 8.28 -1.96
N HIS A 579 22.87 9.16 -1.95
CA HIS A 579 22.49 9.94 -3.14
C HIS A 579 23.62 10.87 -3.61
N GLN A 580 24.28 11.60 -2.71
CA GLN A 580 25.39 12.49 -3.06
C GLN A 580 26.61 11.70 -3.57
N LEU A 581 26.89 10.53 -2.99
CA LEU A 581 27.94 9.63 -3.50
C LEU A 581 27.57 9.08 -4.88
N VAL A 582 26.31 8.71 -5.13
CA VAL A 582 25.84 8.29 -6.45
C VAL A 582 26.04 9.43 -7.43
N MET A 583 25.61 10.65 -7.11
CA MET A 583 25.82 11.83 -7.97
C MET A 583 27.30 12.11 -8.26
N TYR A 584 28.16 11.98 -7.25
CA TYR A 584 29.61 12.14 -7.40
C TYR A 584 30.21 11.08 -8.33
N VAL A 585 29.76 9.82 -8.23
CA VAL A 585 30.26 8.70 -9.04
C VAL A 585 29.68 8.71 -10.47
N THR A 586 28.44 9.18 -10.66
CA THR A 586 27.76 9.22 -11.97
C THR A 586 28.00 10.53 -12.73
N ALA A 587 28.75 11.48 -12.16
CA ALA A 587 29.09 12.71 -12.85
C ALA A 587 30.04 12.41 -14.03
N ASP A 588 29.56 12.58 -15.26
CA ASP A 588 30.32 12.37 -16.51
C ASP A 588 31.49 13.37 -16.71
N SER A 589 31.63 14.37 -15.83
CA SER A 589 32.67 15.37 -15.94
C SER A 589 33.95 14.92 -15.24
N SER A 590 35.04 14.80 -15.99
CA SER A 590 36.40 14.63 -15.44
C SER A 590 36.79 15.74 -14.44
N ALA A 591 36.05 16.84 -14.39
CA ALA A 591 36.19 17.93 -13.44
C ALA A 591 35.60 17.61 -12.05
N ALA A 592 34.54 16.80 -11.95
CA ALA A 592 33.94 16.45 -10.65
C ALA A 592 34.90 15.61 -9.76
N PHE A 593 35.71 14.74 -10.38
CA PHE A 593 36.73 13.95 -9.67
C PHE A 593 38.03 14.71 -9.37
N SER A 594 38.15 15.96 -9.84
CA SER A 594 39.31 16.80 -9.51
C SER A 594 39.25 17.33 -8.07
N GLN A 595 38.04 17.40 -7.48
CA GLN A 595 37.79 17.77 -6.10
C GLN A 595 37.38 16.51 -5.30
N PRO A 596 37.91 16.30 -4.09
CA PRO A 596 37.47 15.22 -3.21
C PRO A 596 36.01 15.45 -2.78
N PHE A 597 35.26 14.38 -2.54
CA PHE A 597 33.89 14.44 -2.05
C PHE A 597 33.79 15.23 -0.73
N ASP A 598 32.96 16.27 -0.72
CA ASP A 598 32.77 17.13 0.45
C ASP A 598 31.77 16.53 1.44
N LEU A 599 32.29 15.96 2.53
CA LEU A 599 31.50 15.43 3.65
C LEU A 599 30.72 16.52 4.41
N GLY A 600 31.10 17.80 4.30
CA GLY A 600 30.39 18.91 4.92
C GLY A 600 29.04 19.21 4.26
N SER A 601 28.84 18.78 3.01
CA SER A 601 27.58 18.92 2.28
C SER A 601 26.50 17.92 2.70
N VAL A 602 26.85 16.92 3.51
CA VAL A 602 25.95 15.88 4.01
C VAL A 602 25.36 16.34 5.35
N PRO A 603 24.03 16.49 5.49
CA PRO A 603 23.41 16.83 6.76
C PRO A 603 23.74 15.79 7.83
N VAL A 604 24.16 16.29 8.99
CA VAL A 604 24.41 15.47 10.17
C VAL A 604 23.12 15.38 10.97
N VAL A 605 22.60 14.16 11.11
CA VAL A 605 21.39 13.87 11.87
C VAL A 605 21.80 13.47 13.28
N THR A 606 21.19 14.09 14.30
CA THR A 606 21.44 13.66 15.67
C THR A 606 20.79 12.31 15.91
N ARG A 607 21.41 11.47 16.75
CA ARG A 607 20.89 10.14 17.04
C ARG A 607 19.46 10.17 17.61
N GLU A 608 19.12 11.21 18.37
CA GLU A 608 17.76 11.41 18.89
C GLU A 608 16.73 11.65 17.78
N GLN A 609 17.07 12.44 16.76
CA GLN A 609 16.21 12.64 15.59
C GLN A 609 15.99 11.33 14.83
N SER A 610 17.04 10.53 14.61
CA SER A 610 16.91 9.22 13.95
C SER A 610 16.03 8.23 14.72
N LEU A 611 16.14 8.20 16.05
CA LEU A 611 15.35 7.31 16.91
C LEU A 611 13.88 7.73 16.96
N ALA A 612 13.60 9.02 16.85
CA ALA A 612 12.25 9.55 16.81
C ALA A 612 11.56 9.30 15.46
N GLU A 613 12.26 9.52 14.36
CA GLU A 613 11.78 9.10 13.04
C GLU A 613 11.46 7.61 13.01
N ASP A 614 12.35 6.77 13.58
CA ASP A 614 12.12 5.33 13.68
C ASP A 614 10.89 5.01 14.55
N ARG A 615 10.66 5.73 15.65
CA ARG A 615 9.49 5.54 16.52
C ARG A 615 8.20 5.86 15.77
N THR A 616 8.16 7.01 15.09
CA THR A 616 7.00 7.45 14.31
C THR A 616 6.76 6.53 13.12
N LYS A 617 7.81 6.11 12.40
CA LYS A 617 7.73 5.10 11.34
C LYS A 617 7.10 3.82 11.89
N LYS A 618 7.60 3.28 12.99
CA LYS A 618 7.10 2.01 13.57
C LYS A 618 5.66 2.11 14.10
N LEU A 619 5.24 3.27 14.61
CA LEU A 619 3.85 3.50 15.03
C LEU A 619 2.88 3.65 13.84
N THR A 620 3.35 4.17 12.70
CA THR A 620 2.50 4.52 11.54
C THR A 620 2.51 3.50 10.40
N THR A 621 3.59 2.74 10.19
CA THR A 621 3.72 1.79 9.07
C THR A 621 3.45 0.33 9.44
N ALA A 622 3.47 -0.05 10.71
CA ALA A 622 3.46 -1.46 11.11
C ALA A 622 2.05 -2.02 11.33
N THR A 623 1.34 -2.26 10.24
CA THR A 623 0.33 -3.34 10.25
C THR A 623 0.84 -4.48 9.37
N PRO A 624 1.37 -5.58 9.93
CA PRO A 624 1.84 -6.70 9.12
C PRO A 624 0.66 -7.26 8.32
N THR A 625 0.77 -7.19 6.99
CA THR A 625 -0.15 -7.82 6.05
C THR A 625 0.54 -9.04 5.47
N LEU A 626 -0.07 -10.21 5.66
CA LEU A 626 0.25 -11.39 4.87
C LEU A 626 -0.09 -11.08 3.41
N LYS A 627 0.92 -10.75 2.59
CA LYS A 627 0.74 -10.60 1.14
C LYS A 627 0.60 -11.99 0.53
N ALA A 628 -0.61 -12.34 0.11
CA ALA A 628 -0.83 -13.48 -0.79
C ALA A 628 -0.17 -13.20 -2.15
N PRO A 629 0.38 -14.21 -2.85
CA PRO A 629 0.95 -14.03 -4.18
C PRO A 629 -0.17 -13.66 -5.16
N SER A 630 -0.16 -12.44 -5.69
CA SER A 630 -0.99 -12.04 -6.83
C SER A 630 -0.12 -11.73 -8.04
N ALA A 631 -0.40 -12.42 -9.14
CA ALA A 631 0.08 -12.07 -10.46
C ALA A 631 -0.85 -11.00 -11.04
N GLY A 632 -0.39 -9.75 -11.07
CA GLY A 632 -1.08 -8.63 -11.70
C GLY A 632 -0.36 -7.30 -11.44
N PRO A 633 -0.37 -6.34 -12.38
CA PRO A 633 0.24 -5.02 -12.17
C PRO A 633 -0.56 -4.26 -11.10
N LYS A 634 0.14 -3.71 -10.10
CA LYS A 634 -0.45 -2.96 -8.99
C LYS A 634 -1.03 -1.62 -9.47
N PRO A 635 -2.23 -1.22 -9.00
CA PRO A 635 -2.62 0.19 -8.92
C PRO A 635 -1.88 0.88 -7.75
N ALA A 636 -1.47 2.13 -7.93
CA ALA A 636 -0.83 2.95 -6.92
C ALA A 636 -1.78 3.17 -5.72
N ALA A 637 -1.35 2.77 -4.52
CA ALA A 637 -2.07 3.00 -3.26
C ALA A 637 -1.64 4.33 -2.62
N ALA A 638 -2.54 4.90 -1.82
CA ALA A 638 -2.43 6.20 -1.16
C ALA A 638 -1.09 6.41 -0.43
N ARG A 639 -0.52 7.59 -0.68
CA ARG A 639 0.83 8.04 -0.31
C ARG A 639 0.86 8.46 1.16
N GLY A 640 1.74 7.84 1.95
CA GLY A 640 1.97 8.17 3.36
C GLY A 640 2.99 9.30 3.55
N SER A 641 3.03 9.88 4.75
CA SER A 641 3.87 11.02 5.17
C SER A 641 5.38 10.84 4.97
N ALA A 642 5.89 9.62 4.83
CA ALA A 642 7.30 9.35 4.56
C ALA A 642 7.72 9.70 3.12
N GLU A 643 6.81 9.58 2.14
CA GLU A 643 7.07 9.99 0.76
C GLU A 643 7.00 11.52 0.63
N ALA A 644 6.22 12.19 1.49
CA ALA A 644 6.10 13.65 1.50
C ALA A 644 7.36 14.36 2.02
N ALA A 645 8.03 13.82 3.05
CA ALA A 645 9.31 14.35 3.53
C ALA A 645 10.47 14.06 2.56
N ALA A 646 10.48 12.86 1.96
CA ALA A 646 11.45 12.50 0.91
C ALA A 646 11.21 13.31 -0.39
N SER A 647 9.95 13.54 -0.79
CA SER A 647 9.62 14.39 -1.93
C SER A 647 9.86 15.87 -1.66
N ALA A 648 9.64 16.34 -0.43
CA ALA A 648 9.96 17.72 -0.03
C ALA A 648 11.47 17.98 -0.02
N SER A 649 12.28 17.02 0.46
CA SER A 649 13.74 17.09 0.37
C SER A 649 14.25 17.04 -1.07
N ALA A 650 13.67 16.16 -1.91
CA ALA A 650 14.00 16.09 -3.33
C ALA A 650 13.57 17.35 -4.11
N ALA A 651 12.41 17.93 -3.78
CA ALA A 651 11.92 19.18 -4.37
C ALA A 651 12.80 20.36 -3.94
N ALA A 652 13.16 20.47 -2.66
CA ALA A 652 14.07 21.49 -2.16
C ALA A 652 15.45 21.43 -2.85
N GLN A 653 15.98 20.22 -3.08
CA GLN A 653 17.23 20.04 -3.83
C GLN A 653 17.09 20.42 -5.31
N LYS A 654 15.97 20.09 -5.94
CA LYS A 654 15.67 20.51 -7.33
C LYS A 654 15.64 22.03 -7.45
N TYR A 655 14.93 22.72 -6.55
CA TYR A 655 14.85 24.18 -6.55
C TYR A 655 16.20 24.82 -6.27
N ALA A 656 16.98 24.28 -5.33
CA ALA A 656 18.33 24.78 -5.06
C ALA A 656 19.24 24.71 -6.30
N GLN A 657 19.20 23.60 -7.05
CA GLN A 657 19.97 23.46 -8.30
C GLN A 657 19.46 24.40 -9.40
N GLN A 658 18.14 24.51 -9.56
CA GLN A 658 17.51 25.36 -10.55
C GLN A 658 17.84 26.85 -10.32
N LEU A 659 17.72 27.31 -9.07
CA LEU A 659 17.97 28.71 -8.71
C LEU A 659 19.47 29.05 -8.76
N GLN A 660 20.35 28.11 -8.43
CA GLN A 660 21.80 28.30 -8.56
C GLN A 660 22.28 28.37 -10.03
N ALA A 661 21.52 27.77 -10.96
CA ALA A 661 21.81 27.86 -12.39
C ALA A 661 21.46 29.23 -13.00
N ILE A 662 20.67 30.05 -12.30
CA ILE A 662 20.27 31.40 -12.74
C ILE A 662 21.36 32.41 -12.34
N PRO A 663 22.07 33.04 -13.31
CA PRO A 663 23.18 33.94 -13.02
C PRO A 663 22.83 35.13 -12.11
N GLU A 664 21.61 35.66 -12.26
CA GLU A 664 21.09 36.81 -11.51
C GLU A 664 20.87 36.49 -10.03
N LEU A 665 20.58 35.22 -9.69
CA LEU A 665 20.31 34.77 -8.32
C LEU A 665 21.52 34.14 -7.62
N ALA A 666 22.60 33.90 -8.35
CA ALA A 666 23.80 33.23 -7.82
C ALA A 666 24.48 34.02 -6.67
N SER A 667 24.29 35.34 -6.62
CA SER A 667 24.82 36.22 -5.57
C SER A 667 24.08 36.10 -4.23
N TYR A 668 22.86 35.55 -4.22
CA TYR A 668 22.02 35.46 -3.02
C TYR A 668 22.42 34.31 -2.07
N GLY A 669 23.32 33.42 -2.51
CA GLY A 669 23.76 32.25 -1.75
C GLY A 669 22.79 31.07 -1.85
N GLY A 670 22.86 30.16 -0.88
CA GLY A 670 22.00 28.97 -0.86
C GLY A 670 20.56 29.31 -0.44
N VAL A 671 19.59 28.71 -1.12
CA VAL A 671 18.16 28.78 -0.74
C VAL A 671 17.98 28.15 0.64
N LEU A 672 17.40 28.88 1.59
CA LEU A 672 17.16 28.41 2.95
C LEU A 672 15.93 27.50 3.01
N LYS A 673 14.85 27.89 2.34
CA LYS A 673 13.60 27.12 2.25
C LYS A 673 12.81 27.51 1.00
N SER A 674 12.03 26.56 0.47
CA SER A 674 11.02 26.80 -0.57
C SER A 674 9.65 26.38 -0.04
N SER A 675 8.61 27.15 -0.35
CA SER A 675 7.22 26.82 0.05
C SER A 675 6.67 25.63 -0.74
N ALA A 676 5.50 25.14 -0.34
CA ALA A 676 4.70 24.28 -1.21
C ALA A 676 4.20 25.08 -2.43
N ILE A 677 3.84 24.36 -3.50
CA ILE A 677 3.22 24.94 -4.69
C ILE A 677 1.83 25.46 -4.31
N VAL A 678 1.57 26.74 -4.61
CA VAL A 678 0.28 27.40 -4.42
C VAL A 678 -0.36 27.60 -5.81
N GLU A 679 -1.60 27.17 -5.98
CA GLU A 679 -2.35 27.39 -7.21
C GLU A 679 -2.96 28.80 -7.19
N LEU A 680 -2.57 29.65 -8.16
CA LEU A 680 -3.04 31.04 -8.26
C LEU A 680 -4.14 31.22 -9.33
N THR A 681 -4.49 30.16 -10.04
CA THR A 681 -5.68 30.07 -10.90
C THR A 681 -6.29 28.66 -10.81
N GLU A 682 -7.57 28.50 -11.19
CA GLU A 682 -8.24 27.20 -11.18
C GLU A 682 -7.74 26.32 -12.36
N SER A 683 -7.76 24.99 -12.22
CA SER A 683 -7.21 24.07 -13.23
C SER A 683 -7.91 24.07 -14.60
N GLU A 684 -9.07 24.74 -14.72
CA GLU A 684 -9.89 24.82 -15.94
C GLU A 684 -9.87 26.21 -16.60
N THR A 685 -9.04 27.15 -16.14
CA THR A 685 -8.92 28.49 -16.73
C THR A 685 -7.97 28.55 -17.93
N GLU A 686 -8.08 29.64 -18.69
CA GLU A 686 -7.29 29.92 -19.90
C GLU A 686 -5.77 29.87 -19.63
N TYR A 687 -5.35 30.36 -18.46
CA TYR A 687 -3.97 30.30 -17.98
C TYR A 687 -3.92 29.59 -16.63
N VAL A 688 -3.12 28.53 -16.54
CA VAL A 688 -2.88 27.81 -15.28
C VAL A 688 -1.59 28.34 -14.68
N VAL A 689 -1.70 29.01 -13.53
CA VAL A 689 -0.58 29.66 -12.85
C VAL A 689 -0.41 29.07 -11.45
N THR A 690 0.81 28.66 -11.15
CA THR A 690 1.19 28.20 -9.81
C THR A 690 2.42 28.95 -9.32
N ALA A 691 2.54 29.15 -8.02
CA ALA A 691 3.63 29.91 -7.42
C ALA A 691 4.37 29.13 -6.32
N VAL A 692 5.67 29.40 -6.20
CA VAL A 692 6.56 28.89 -5.13
C VAL A 692 7.38 30.06 -4.58
N LYS A 693 7.40 30.20 -3.25
CA LYS A 693 8.20 31.21 -2.54
C LYS A 693 9.55 30.60 -2.16
N HIS A 694 10.65 31.24 -2.52
CA HIS A 694 12.01 30.84 -2.18
C HIS A 694 12.66 31.87 -1.26
N LEU A 695 13.06 31.43 -0.08
CA LEU A 695 13.66 32.27 0.95
C LEU A 695 15.18 32.16 0.91
N PHE A 696 15.85 33.31 0.81
CA PHE A 696 17.29 33.47 0.97
C PHE A 696 17.58 34.21 2.27
N LYS A 697 18.85 34.50 2.56
CA LYS A 697 19.23 35.24 3.77
C LYS A 697 18.67 36.67 3.78
N GLU A 698 18.76 37.37 2.66
CA GLU A 698 18.36 38.79 2.54
C GLU A 698 17.28 39.02 1.47
N HIS A 699 16.91 37.98 0.71
CA HIS A 699 16.02 38.08 -0.45
C HIS A 699 14.87 37.08 -0.39
N VAL A 700 13.76 37.41 -1.01
CA VAL A 700 12.61 36.52 -1.25
C VAL A 700 12.36 36.50 -2.75
N VAL A 701 12.37 35.31 -3.35
CA VAL A 701 12.13 35.13 -4.79
C VAL A 701 10.83 34.35 -4.98
N ILE A 702 9.91 34.88 -5.78
CA ILE A 702 8.67 34.19 -6.14
C ILE A 702 8.83 33.62 -7.54
N GLN A 703 8.72 32.29 -7.64
CA GLN A 703 8.68 31.57 -8.91
C GLN A 703 7.23 31.38 -9.33
N TYR A 704 6.87 31.86 -10.51
CA TYR A 704 5.58 31.61 -11.15
C TYR A 704 5.74 30.63 -12.31
N ASP A 705 5.13 29.45 -12.21
CA ASP A 705 5.03 28.49 -13.31
C ASP A 705 3.69 28.68 -14.01
N ILE A 706 3.75 29.14 -15.26
CA ILE A 706 2.60 29.57 -16.08
C ILE A 706 2.45 28.63 -17.26
N LYS A 707 1.24 28.15 -17.50
CA LYS A 707 0.88 27.28 -18.63
C LYS A 707 -0.27 27.90 -19.41
N ASN A 708 -0.06 28.16 -20.70
CA ASN A 708 -1.11 28.57 -21.63
C ASN A 708 -1.96 27.35 -22.05
N THR A 709 -3.27 27.39 -21.84
CA THR A 709 -4.20 26.31 -22.27
C THR A 709 -5.04 26.67 -23.48
N LEU A 710 -4.92 27.90 -23.99
CA LEU A 710 -5.63 28.33 -25.20
C LEU A 710 -5.03 27.68 -26.45
N PRO A 711 -5.86 26.99 -27.27
CA PRO A 711 -5.42 26.51 -28.58
C PRO A 711 -5.19 27.69 -29.51
N ASP A 712 -4.19 27.56 -30.40
CA ASP A 712 -3.89 28.51 -31.47
C ASP A 712 -3.33 29.88 -31.03
N THR A 713 -2.90 30.03 -29.77
CA THR A 713 -2.21 31.25 -29.29
C THR A 713 -0.87 30.94 -28.63
N VAL A 714 0.08 31.86 -28.78
CA VAL A 714 1.39 31.86 -28.11
C VAL A 714 1.52 33.16 -27.33
N LEU A 715 1.94 33.05 -26.07
CA LEU A 715 2.20 34.20 -25.23
C LEU A 715 3.68 34.58 -25.36
N ALA A 716 3.98 35.82 -25.73
CA ALA A 716 5.33 36.36 -25.78
C ALA A 716 5.56 37.39 -24.66
N ASP A 717 6.80 37.51 -24.20
CA ASP A 717 7.23 38.48 -23.18
C ASP A 717 6.38 38.42 -21.89
N VAL A 718 6.18 37.20 -21.37
CA VAL A 718 5.30 36.94 -20.23
C VAL A 718 5.99 37.38 -18.93
N THR A 719 5.33 38.26 -18.19
CA THR A 719 5.78 38.82 -16.90
C THR A 719 4.66 38.78 -15.88
N VAL A 720 5.02 38.84 -14.59
CA VAL A 720 4.04 38.99 -13.51
C VAL A 720 4.39 40.26 -12.75
N VAL A 721 3.45 41.21 -12.69
CA VAL A 721 3.54 42.37 -11.82
C VAL A 721 3.03 41.95 -10.45
N CYS A 722 3.94 41.92 -9.48
CA CYS A 722 3.69 41.41 -8.14
C CYS A 722 3.86 42.57 -7.15
N THR A 723 2.76 43.05 -6.58
CA THR A 723 2.77 44.21 -5.68
C THR A 723 2.63 43.74 -4.23
N PRO A 724 3.67 43.89 -3.38
CA PRO A 724 3.57 43.55 -1.97
C PRO A 724 2.78 44.62 -1.19
N THR A 725 1.80 44.19 -0.42
CA THR A 725 1.08 45.00 0.57
C THR A 725 1.31 44.43 1.97
N ALA A 726 1.43 45.29 2.97
CA ALA A 726 1.51 44.85 4.36
C ALA A 726 0.15 44.31 4.82
N ALA A 727 0.16 43.44 5.83
CA ALA A 727 -1.06 42.91 6.45
C ALA A 727 -1.92 44.01 7.12
N ASP A 728 -1.28 45.09 7.57
CA ASP A 728 -1.94 46.31 8.06
C ASP A 728 -1.78 47.44 7.03
N GLU A 729 -2.90 48.00 6.55
CA GLU A 729 -2.93 49.08 5.51
C GLU A 729 -2.16 50.36 5.91
N SER A 730 -1.71 50.47 7.17
CA SER A 730 -0.95 51.60 7.72
C SER A 730 0.57 51.42 7.73
N GLU A 731 1.09 50.23 7.37
CA GLU A 731 2.53 49.93 7.37
C GLU A 731 3.05 49.60 5.96
N ASP A 732 4.34 49.86 5.72
CA ASP A 732 5.01 49.45 4.48
C ASP A 732 5.37 47.96 4.58
N SER A 733 5.24 47.20 3.49
CA SER A 733 5.50 45.75 3.45
C SER A 733 6.96 45.39 3.80
N GLY A 734 7.85 46.38 3.73
CA GLY A 734 9.28 46.22 3.96
C GLY A 734 9.97 45.37 2.89
N LEU A 735 9.33 45.10 1.75
CA LEU A 735 9.91 44.36 0.63
C LEU A 735 10.11 45.32 -0.57
N GLU A 736 11.35 45.42 -1.03
CA GLU A 736 11.71 46.23 -2.21
C GLU A 736 11.88 45.30 -3.43
N GLU A 737 11.10 45.49 -4.50
CA GLU A 737 11.29 44.73 -5.75
C GLU A 737 12.62 45.12 -6.41
N GLU A 738 13.48 44.15 -6.72
CA GLU A 738 14.75 44.41 -7.42
C GLU A 738 14.63 44.23 -8.93
N PHE A 739 14.12 43.09 -9.37
CA PHE A 739 13.95 42.76 -10.79
C PHE A 739 12.98 41.60 -11.01
N THR A 740 12.47 41.52 -12.23
CA THR A 740 11.64 40.41 -12.73
C THR A 740 12.30 39.76 -13.94
N ILE A 741 12.40 38.42 -13.95
CA ILE A 741 12.89 37.61 -15.08
C ILE A 741 11.68 37.11 -15.89
N PRO A 742 11.42 37.68 -17.09
CA PRO A 742 10.31 37.27 -17.95
C PRO A 742 10.52 35.88 -18.58
N ALA A 743 9.42 35.21 -18.92
CA ALA A 743 9.45 34.07 -19.82
C ALA A 743 9.31 34.56 -21.27
N PRO A 744 10.28 34.28 -22.16
CA PRO A 744 10.32 34.89 -23.49
C PRO A 744 9.16 34.47 -24.38
N MET A 745 8.74 33.20 -24.29
CA MET A 745 7.64 32.67 -25.09
C MET A 745 7.04 31.41 -24.44
N LEU A 746 5.71 31.33 -24.34
CA LEU A 746 4.96 30.19 -23.84
C LEU A 746 4.02 29.66 -24.93
N LYS A 747 4.26 28.42 -25.38
CA LYS A 747 3.40 27.73 -26.34
C LYS A 747 2.23 27.05 -25.63
N THR A 748 1.19 26.71 -26.38
CA THR A 748 0.06 25.92 -25.87
C THR A 748 0.55 24.63 -25.21
N ASP A 749 0.06 24.38 -24.00
CA ASP A 749 0.36 23.22 -23.16
C ASP A 749 1.82 23.06 -22.69
N GLU A 750 2.71 24.01 -22.98
CA GLU A 750 4.09 24.03 -22.49
C GLU A 750 4.24 25.01 -21.32
N PRO A 751 4.56 24.55 -20.09
CA PRO A 751 4.76 25.44 -18.95
C PRO A 751 6.08 26.21 -19.09
N GLY A 752 6.09 27.47 -18.68
CA GLY A 752 7.32 28.24 -18.48
C GLY A 752 7.30 29.03 -17.20
N THR A 753 8.46 29.58 -16.85
CA THR A 753 8.72 30.08 -15.50
C THR A 753 9.13 31.55 -15.52
N VAL A 754 8.52 32.35 -14.64
CA VAL A 754 8.83 33.76 -14.38
C VAL A 754 9.33 33.88 -12.94
N TYR A 755 10.34 34.71 -12.69
CA TYR A 755 10.85 34.97 -11.33
C TYR A 755 10.70 36.44 -10.99
N VAL A 756 10.18 36.75 -9.80
CA VAL A 756 10.16 38.11 -9.23
C VAL A 756 11.01 38.11 -7.96
N SER A 757 11.99 39.01 -7.88
CA SER A 757 12.92 39.11 -6.74
C SER A 757 12.62 40.32 -5.87
N PHE A 758 12.54 40.09 -4.56
CA PHE A 758 12.39 41.11 -3.53
C PHE A 758 13.57 41.10 -2.57
N ARG A 759 14.05 42.28 -2.20
CA ARG A 759 15.06 42.50 -1.16
C ARG A 759 14.41 42.90 0.15
N ARG A 760 14.95 42.39 1.26
CA ARG A 760 14.62 42.84 2.62
C ARG A 760 15.64 43.88 3.09
N PRO A 761 15.22 45.05 3.60
CA PRO A 761 16.10 46.09 4.10
C PRO A 761 16.81 45.65 5.40
N GLU A 762 17.97 46.27 5.68
CA GLU A 762 18.80 45.93 6.83
C GLU A 762 18.05 46.16 8.15
N GLY A 763 17.89 45.10 8.95
CA GLY A 763 17.28 45.15 10.29
C GLY A 763 15.93 44.44 10.42
N GLN A 764 15.35 43.90 9.33
CA GLN A 764 14.08 43.16 9.35
C GLN A 764 14.31 41.72 8.88
N GLU A 765 14.51 40.78 9.83
CA GLU A 765 14.80 39.37 9.51
C GLU A 765 13.56 38.59 9.02
N PHE A 766 12.37 38.99 9.47
CA PHE A 766 11.09 38.37 9.12
C PHE A 766 10.09 39.43 8.67
N SER A 767 9.43 39.18 7.54
CA SER A 767 8.38 40.04 6.99
C SER A 767 7.16 39.20 6.62
N ALA A 768 5.97 39.75 6.84
CA ALA A 768 4.72 39.25 6.27
C ALA A 768 4.22 40.23 5.20
N ALA A 769 3.74 39.70 4.09
CA ALA A 769 3.22 40.49 2.99
C ALA A 769 2.15 39.70 2.24
N ASN A 770 1.14 40.39 1.74
CA ASN A 770 0.20 39.87 0.75
C ASN A 770 0.65 40.40 -0.62
N PHE A 771 0.84 39.50 -1.58
CA PHE A 771 1.24 39.86 -2.94
C PHE A 771 0.01 39.83 -3.85
N THR A 772 -0.37 41.01 -4.36
CA THR A 772 -1.37 41.15 -5.43
C THR A 772 -0.69 40.95 -6.77
N ASN A 773 -1.22 40.05 -7.61
CA ASN A 773 -0.52 39.55 -8.78
C ASN A 773 -1.30 39.76 -10.07
N VAL A 774 -0.66 40.37 -11.08
CA VAL A 774 -1.23 40.57 -12.42
C VAL A 774 -0.27 40.04 -13.48
N LEU A 775 -0.72 39.05 -14.23
CA LEU A 775 0.00 38.45 -15.34
C LEU A 775 -0.09 39.38 -16.57
N LYS A 776 1.05 39.75 -17.16
CA LYS A 776 1.12 40.60 -18.37
C LYS A 776 1.86 39.88 -19.49
N PHE A 777 1.32 39.91 -20.70
CA PHE A 777 1.92 39.26 -21.86
C PHE A 777 1.45 39.87 -23.18
N THR A 778 2.16 39.54 -24.26
CA THR A 778 1.72 39.82 -25.63
C THR A 778 1.15 38.54 -26.25
N SER A 779 -0.15 38.50 -26.52
CA SER A 779 -0.80 37.37 -27.17
C SER A 779 -0.61 37.43 -28.70
N LYS A 780 -0.10 36.34 -29.29
CA LYS A 780 0.09 36.16 -30.74
C LYS A 780 -0.70 34.96 -31.22
N GLU A 781 -1.50 35.12 -32.27
CA GLU A 781 -2.22 34.01 -32.90
C GLU A 781 -1.26 33.15 -33.74
N ILE A 782 -1.53 31.85 -33.83
CA ILE A 782 -0.77 30.90 -34.66
C ILE A 782 -1.45 30.82 -36.03
N ASP A 783 -0.72 31.09 -37.10
CA ASP A 783 -1.24 30.94 -38.47
C ASP A 783 -1.48 29.45 -38.76
N PRO A 784 -2.73 29.03 -39.06
CA PRO A 784 -3.09 27.62 -39.30
C PRO A 784 -2.37 26.98 -40.49
N SER A 785 -1.78 27.78 -41.39
CA SER A 785 -1.13 27.31 -42.60
C SER A 785 0.38 27.09 -42.46
N THR A 786 1.03 27.88 -41.59
CA THR A 786 2.49 27.84 -41.35
C THR A 786 2.86 27.27 -39.98
N ASN A 787 1.90 27.24 -39.05
CA ASN A 787 2.09 26.83 -37.65
C ASN A 787 3.15 27.67 -36.91
N GLU A 788 3.35 28.91 -37.38
CA GLU A 788 4.24 29.92 -36.78
C GLU A 788 3.39 31.05 -36.17
N PRO A 789 3.85 31.66 -35.06
CA PRO A 789 3.16 32.78 -34.44
C PRO A 789 3.24 34.04 -35.33
N GLU A 790 2.15 34.79 -35.44
CA GLU A 790 2.11 36.03 -36.21
C GLU A 790 3.10 37.08 -35.65
N GLU A 791 3.63 37.93 -36.56
CA GLU A 791 4.64 38.94 -36.20
C GLU A 791 4.04 40.06 -35.32
N HIS A 792 2.73 40.26 -35.39
CA HIS A 792 1.99 41.24 -34.59
C HIS A 792 1.15 40.52 -33.51
N GLY A 793 1.19 41.02 -32.29
CA GLY A 793 0.37 40.54 -31.17
C GLY A 793 -0.27 41.70 -30.40
N TYR A 794 -1.18 41.36 -29.49
CA TYR A 794 -1.88 42.32 -28.62
C TYR A 794 -1.39 42.17 -27.18
N GLU A 795 -1.07 43.29 -26.53
CA GLU A 795 -0.78 43.31 -25.09
C GLU A 795 -2.06 43.06 -24.30
N ASP A 796 -1.98 42.15 -23.33
CA ASP A 796 -3.11 41.76 -22.46
C ASP A 796 -2.65 41.57 -21.01
N GLU A 797 -3.58 41.74 -20.08
CA GLU A 797 -3.35 41.63 -18.64
C GLU A 797 -4.42 40.71 -18.01
N TYR A 798 -3.98 39.82 -17.12
CA TYR A 798 -4.84 38.83 -16.46
C TYR A 798 -4.60 38.83 -14.96
N GLU A 799 -5.62 39.17 -14.17
CA GLU A 799 -5.56 39.13 -12.71
C GLU A 799 -5.55 37.68 -12.21
N ILE A 800 -4.61 37.35 -11.32
CA ILE A 800 -4.51 36.03 -10.68
C ILE A 800 -4.65 36.17 -9.16
N PHE A 801 -4.86 35.06 -8.45
CA PHE A 801 -5.07 35.12 -7.00
C PHE A 801 -3.86 35.69 -6.24
N ASP A 802 -4.16 36.28 -5.09
CA ASP A 802 -3.18 36.81 -4.16
C ASP A 802 -2.34 35.69 -3.53
N LEU A 803 -1.12 36.03 -3.11
CA LEU A 803 -0.19 35.11 -2.47
C LEU A 803 0.29 35.69 -1.15
N ASP A 804 0.14 34.95 -0.05
CA ASP A 804 0.58 35.41 1.27
C ASP A 804 1.96 34.88 1.65
N LEU A 805 2.81 35.72 2.22
CA LEU A 805 4.04 35.37 2.94
C LEU A 805 3.76 35.41 4.44
N VAL A 806 3.79 34.25 5.09
CA VAL A 806 3.36 34.05 6.48
C VAL A 806 4.48 33.49 7.36
N GLY A 807 4.33 33.55 8.68
CA GLY A 807 5.32 33.06 9.63
C GLY A 807 5.74 31.60 9.42
N SER A 808 4.83 30.73 8.97
CA SER A 808 5.13 29.31 8.71
C SER A 808 6.06 29.09 7.52
N ASP A 809 6.20 30.06 6.60
CA ASP A 809 7.19 30.01 5.54
C ASP A 809 8.62 30.07 6.09
N TYR A 810 8.83 30.69 7.25
CA TYR A 810 10.14 30.79 7.91
C TYR A 810 10.47 29.61 8.83
N ILE A 811 9.58 28.63 8.99
CA ILE A 811 9.78 27.51 9.92
C ILE A 811 10.02 26.20 9.18
N VAL A 812 11.05 25.46 9.59
CA VAL A 812 11.30 24.08 9.19
C VAL A 812 10.83 23.14 10.31
N PRO A 813 9.99 22.13 10.00
CA PRO A 813 9.59 21.13 10.98
C PRO A 813 10.82 20.46 11.63
N ALA A 814 10.86 20.39 12.96
CA ALA A 814 11.98 19.81 13.69
C ALA A 814 11.48 18.92 14.82
N PHE A 815 12.24 17.86 15.14
CA PHE A 815 11.90 16.99 16.25
C PHE A 815 12.62 17.38 17.55
N ALA A 816 11.94 17.23 18.68
CA ALA A 816 12.52 17.28 20.01
C ALA A 816 11.92 16.24 20.96
N GLY A 817 12.76 15.66 21.84
CA GLY A 817 12.36 14.57 22.73
C GLY A 817 11.53 15.00 23.95
N ASN A 818 11.58 16.27 24.35
CA ASN A 818 10.82 16.80 25.48
C ASN A 818 10.39 18.24 25.15
N PHE A 819 9.09 18.41 24.88
CA PHE A 819 8.54 19.71 24.50
C PHE A 819 8.64 20.72 25.65
N ASP A 820 8.31 20.31 26.87
CA ASP A 820 8.23 21.21 28.02
C ASP A 820 9.61 21.83 28.35
N ASN A 821 10.68 21.06 28.20
CA ASN A 821 12.05 21.58 28.37
C ASN A 821 12.40 22.65 27.33
N ILE A 822 12.03 22.44 26.07
CA ILE A 822 12.30 23.42 25.00
C ILE A 822 11.43 24.65 25.19
N PHE A 823 10.13 24.45 25.40
CA PHE A 823 9.17 25.52 25.58
C PHE A 823 9.55 26.43 26.76
N ASN A 824 10.11 25.88 27.84
CA ASN A 824 10.60 26.64 28.99
C ASN A 824 12.02 27.20 28.83
N SER A 825 12.80 26.70 27.88
CA SER A 825 14.14 27.22 27.58
C SER A 825 14.11 28.51 26.75
N ILE A 826 13.02 28.74 26.02
CA ILE A 826 12.81 29.95 25.22
C ILE A 826 12.30 31.07 26.16
N PRO A 827 12.83 32.30 26.06
CA PRO A 827 12.34 33.44 26.84
C PRO A 827 10.82 33.64 26.73
N SER A 828 10.20 34.11 27.81
CA SER A 828 8.75 34.34 27.88
C SER A 828 8.38 35.82 27.91
N ASP A 829 9.23 36.66 27.33
CA ASP A 829 9.01 38.11 27.26
C ASP A 829 8.11 38.44 26.05
N ASP A 830 7.45 39.59 26.07
CA ASP A 830 6.42 39.99 25.07
C ASP A 830 6.94 40.01 23.61
N GLU A 831 8.25 40.08 23.41
CA GLU A 831 8.89 40.05 22.07
C GLU A 831 9.13 38.63 21.53
N HIS A 832 9.14 37.62 22.40
CA HIS A 832 9.49 36.22 22.10
C HIS A 832 8.30 35.26 22.27
N GLU A 833 7.24 35.71 22.92
CA GLU A 833 6.01 34.95 23.16
C GLU A 833 4.80 35.68 22.57
N ALA A 834 3.95 34.94 21.86
CA ALA A 834 2.65 35.42 21.42
C ALA A 834 1.56 34.42 21.88
N GLU A 835 0.40 34.92 22.28
CA GLU A 835 -0.74 34.09 22.70
C GLU A 835 -2.06 34.68 22.18
N GLU A 836 -2.84 33.88 21.47
CA GLU A 836 -4.13 34.30 20.91
C GLU A 836 -5.18 33.20 21.01
N THR A 837 -6.45 33.60 21.11
CA THR A 837 -7.58 32.67 21.12
C THR A 837 -8.41 32.86 19.85
N LEU A 838 -8.46 31.82 19.02
CA LEU A 838 -9.09 31.83 17.70
C LEU A 838 -10.25 30.81 17.63
N GLN A 839 -11.15 31.02 16.68
CA GLN A 839 -12.28 30.12 16.40
C GLN A 839 -12.09 29.49 15.01
N LEU A 840 -11.82 28.19 14.94
CA LEU A 840 -11.70 27.48 13.67
C LEU A 840 -13.09 27.13 13.13
N SER A 841 -13.56 27.89 12.14
CA SER A 841 -14.85 27.69 11.46
C SER A 841 -14.86 26.48 10.51
N ASN A 842 -13.69 26.09 9.99
CA ASN A 842 -13.56 25.07 8.94
C ASN A 842 -13.36 23.63 9.45
N ALA A 843 -13.11 23.43 10.75
CA ALA A 843 -12.87 22.12 11.35
C ALA A 843 -14.13 21.59 12.08
N LYS A 844 -14.63 20.41 11.70
CA LYS A 844 -15.81 19.79 12.32
C LYS A 844 -15.46 18.86 13.48
N THR A 845 -14.20 18.43 13.55
CA THR A 845 -13.68 17.59 14.62
C THR A 845 -12.33 18.08 15.12
N LEU A 846 -11.93 17.67 16.34
CA LEU A 846 -10.59 17.96 16.88
C LEU A 846 -9.48 17.30 16.05
N ALA A 847 -9.75 16.15 15.41
CA ALA A 847 -8.77 15.47 14.55
C ALA A 847 -8.49 16.28 13.28
N GLU A 848 -9.54 16.75 12.60
CA GLU A 848 -9.42 17.65 11.44
C GLU A 848 -8.72 18.96 11.82
N ALA A 849 -9.05 19.54 12.98
CA ALA A 849 -8.38 20.75 13.48
C ALA A 849 -6.88 20.50 13.71
N THR A 850 -6.52 19.34 14.24
CA THR A 850 -5.12 18.96 14.50
C THR A 850 -4.33 18.84 13.19
N GLU A 851 -4.89 18.19 12.16
CA GLU A 851 -4.27 18.07 10.85
C GLU A 851 -4.10 19.42 10.15
N LEU A 852 -5.14 20.27 10.20
CA LEU A 852 -5.10 21.62 9.64
C LEU A 852 -4.04 22.48 10.31
N LEU A 853 -3.96 22.48 11.65
CA LEU A 853 -3.00 23.27 12.42
C LEU A 853 -1.55 22.82 12.20
N VAL A 854 -1.31 21.50 12.09
CA VAL A 854 0.04 20.98 11.75
C VAL A 854 0.46 21.49 10.37
N LYS A 855 -0.46 21.51 9.40
CA LYS A 855 -0.19 21.98 8.04
C LYS A 855 0.01 23.49 7.99
N SER A 856 -0.83 24.29 8.67
CA SER A 856 -0.76 25.75 8.64
C SER A 856 0.47 26.30 9.36
N LEU A 857 0.82 25.73 10.51
CA LEU A 857 1.98 26.17 11.31
C LEU A 857 3.31 25.65 10.76
N GLY A 858 3.31 24.62 9.90
CA GLY A 858 4.53 24.08 9.29
C GLY A 858 5.51 23.48 10.32
N MET A 859 4.99 22.95 11.43
CA MET A 859 5.78 22.41 12.54
C MET A 859 5.52 20.92 12.75
N GLN A 860 6.46 20.22 13.38
CA GLN A 860 6.35 18.81 13.69
C GLN A 860 5.58 18.60 15.01
N PRO A 861 4.52 17.78 15.03
CA PRO A 861 3.89 17.38 16.28
C PRO A 861 4.82 16.49 17.11
N LEU A 862 4.89 16.79 18.41
CA LEU A 862 5.70 16.07 19.39
C LEU A 862 4.84 15.25 20.34
N GLU A 863 5.48 14.25 20.96
CA GLU A 863 4.89 13.44 22.05
C GLU A 863 3.60 12.69 21.67
N GLY A 864 3.34 12.46 20.39
CA GLY A 864 2.12 11.80 19.91
C GLY A 864 0.87 12.69 20.01
N SER A 865 1.06 14.00 20.17
CA SER A 865 -0.02 14.98 20.29
C SER A 865 -0.82 15.16 18.99
N GLU A 866 -0.42 14.55 17.88
CA GLU A 866 -1.23 14.44 16.66
C GLU A 866 -2.44 13.49 16.83
N VAL A 867 -2.40 12.57 17.80
CA VAL A 867 -3.49 11.62 18.06
C VAL A 867 -4.46 12.19 19.08
N VAL A 868 -5.66 12.53 18.62
CA VAL A 868 -6.73 13.02 19.50
C VAL A 868 -7.31 11.86 20.32
N LEU A 869 -7.12 11.91 21.64
CA LEU A 869 -7.60 10.89 22.58
C LEU A 869 -8.99 11.23 23.18
N SER A 870 -9.36 12.51 23.18
CA SER A 870 -10.60 13.01 23.80
C SER A 870 -11.43 13.79 22.78
N ALA A 871 -12.75 13.60 22.83
CA ALA A 871 -13.67 14.23 21.88
C ALA A 871 -14.01 15.70 22.21
N SER A 872 -13.68 16.20 23.40
CA SER A 872 -14.06 17.54 23.86
C SER A 872 -12.90 18.51 24.02
N THR A 873 -11.71 18.03 24.38
CA THR A 873 -10.52 18.85 24.60
C THR A 873 -9.28 18.13 24.12
N HIS A 874 -8.32 18.87 23.56
CA HIS A 874 -7.05 18.32 23.10
C HIS A 874 -5.93 19.34 23.27
N SER A 875 -4.69 18.89 23.45
CA SER A 875 -3.51 19.75 23.49
C SER A 875 -2.52 19.27 22.46
N LEU A 876 -2.24 20.12 21.47
CA LEU A 876 -1.29 19.88 20.40
C LEU A 876 0.03 20.60 20.74
N LYS A 877 1.14 19.86 20.69
CA LYS A 877 2.49 20.36 20.97
C LYS A 877 3.30 20.28 19.68
N LEU A 878 3.71 21.43 19.16
CA LEU A 878 4.41 21.54 17.88
C LEU A 878 5.79 22.15 18.05
N TYR A 879 6.76 21.65 17.29
CA TYR A 879 8.12 22.17 17.31
C TYR A 879 8.68 22.33 15.89
N GLY A 880 9.42 23.42 15.71
CA GLY A 880 10.14 23.75 14.50
C GLY A 880 11.41 24.51 14.81
N LYS A 881 12.21 24.72 13.77
CA LYS A 881 13.31 25.67 13.79
C LYS A 881 13.07 26.74 12.75
N SER A 882 13.49 27.97 13.01
CA SER A 882 13.50 28.99 11.96
C SER A 882 14.52 28.64 10.87
N VAL A 883 14.40 29.30 9.71
CA VAL A 883 15.37 29.20 8.60
C VAL A 883 16.79 29.61 9.00
N THR A 884 16.94 30.40 10.06
CA THR A 884 18.20 30.84 10.69
C THR A 884 18.69 29.92 11.80
N GLY A 885 17.85 28.97 12.24
CA GLY A 885 18.21 27.88 13.16
C GLY A 885 17.73 28.05 14.61
N GLY A 886 17.05 29.16 14.93
CA GLY A 886 16.42 29.41 16.23
C GLY A 886 15.28 28.44 16.54
N LYS A 887 15.04 28.16 17.83
CA LYS A 887 13.96 27.27 18.27
C LYS A 887 12.60 27.97 18.25
N VAL A 888 11.60 27.30 17.67
CA VAL A 888 10.20 27.77 17.68
C VAL A 888 9.30 26.65 18.19
N ALA A 889 8.54 26.93 19.25
CA ALA A 889 7.66 25.96 19.89
C ALA A 889 6.24 26.52 20.02
N SER A 890 5.23 25.73 19.66
CA SER A 890 3.82 26.11 19.73
C SER A 890 3.04 25.12 20.59
N LEU A 891 2.28 25.65 21.54
CA LEU A 891 1.33 24.91 22.36
C LEU A 891 -0.08 25.37 21.99
N VAL A 892 -0.86 24.46 21.39
CA VAL A 892 -2.25 24.75 21.01
C VAL A 892 -3.21 23.95 21.87
N ARG A 893 -4.02 24.65 22.66
CA ARG A 893 -5.09 24.06 23.47
C ARG A 893 -6.41 24.21 22.73
N MET A 894 -7.09 23.09 22.51
CA MET A 894 -8.31 23.03 21.71
C MET A 894 -9.49 22.55 22.56
N ALA A 895 -10.64 23.17 22.34
CA ALA A 895 -11.92 22.76 22.92
C ALA A 895 -12.99 22.69 21.82
N PHE A 896 -13.70 21.58 21.76
CA PHE A 896 -14.78 21.37 20.79
C PHE A 896 -16.15 21.56 21.44
N SER A 897 -17.00 22.34 20.77
CA SER A 897 -18.39 22.57 21.14
C SER A 897 -19.29 22.40 19.92
N ALA A 898 -20.36 21.62 20.06
CA ALA A 898 -21.32 21.37 18.97
C ALA A 898 -22.03 22.64 18.47
N LYS A 899 -22.01 23.75 19.21
CA LYS A 899 -22.63 25.03 18.82
C LYS A 899 -21.68 25.99 18.12
N SER A 900 -20.39 25.97 18.49
CA SER A 900 -19.41 26.98 18.09
C SER A 900 -18.25 26.41 17.27
N GLY A 901 -18.13 25.09 17.12
CA GLY A 901 -17.01 24.45 16.45
C GLY A 901 -15.81 24.29 17.39
N VAL A 902 -14.60 24.33 16.83
CA VAL A 902 -13.35 24.20 17.60
C VAL A 902 -12.83 25.58 17.99
N THR A 903 -12.78 25.86 19.28
CA THR A 903 -12.08 27.04 19.83
C THR A 903 -10.65 26.62 20.19
N ILE A 904 -9.68 27.43 19.80
CA ILE A 904 -8.26 27.17 20.05
C ILE A 904 -7.63 28.34 20.81
N ASN A 905 -6.74 28.03 21.73
CA ASN A 905 -5.82 28.97 22.36
C ASN A 905 -4.42 28.55 21.93
N ILE A 906 -3.79 29.35 21.07
CA ILE A 906 -2.46 29.12 20.51
C ILE A 906 -1.48 29.97 21.31
N LYS A 907 -0.41 29.35 21.79
CA LYS A 907 0.72 30.01 22.45
C LYS A 907 2.01 29.63 21.74
N VAL A 908 2.68 30.58 21.11
CA VAL A 908 3.93 30.38 20.36
C VAL A 908 5.08 31.06 21.09
N ARG A 909 6.22 30.38 21.18
CA ARG A 909 7.49 30.93 21.65
C ARG A 909 8.57 30.75 20.60
N SER A 910 9.38 31.78 20.38
CA SER A 910 10.50 31.80 19.44
C SER A 910 11.76 32.34 20.13
N GLU A 911 12.94 31.81 19.80
CA GLU A 911 14.23 32.42 20.20
C GLU A 911 14.53 33.72 19.45
N GLU A 912 13.85 33.95 18.33
CA GLU A 912 14.01 35.13 17.49
C GLU A 912 12.80 36.05 17.63
N GLU A 913 13.07 37.34 17.79
CA GLU A 913 12.08 38.41 17.97
C GLU A 913 11.10 38.46 16.80
N MET A 914 9.84 38.84 17.07
CA MET A 914 8.76 39.04 16.08
C MET A 914 8.26 37.79 15.35
N LEU A 915 9.04 36.69 15.29
CA LEU A 915 8.62 35.46 14.61
C LEU A 915 7.42 34.79 15.30
N ALA A 916 7.33 34.84 16.64
CA ALA A 916 6.21 34.24 17.38
C ALA A 916 4.86 34.88 16.99
N ALA A 917 4.82 36.21 16.85
CA ALA A 917 3.62 36.95 16.44
C ALA A 917 3.22 36.63 14.99
N LEU A 918 4.19 36.61 14.07
CA LEU A 918 3.96 36.29 12.65
C LEU A 918 3.40 34.87 12.44
N VAL A 919 3.80 33.92 13.29
CA VAL A 919 3.34 32.53 13.22
C VAL A 919 1.90 32.40 13.69
N ILE A 920 1.48 33.16 14.70
CA ILE A 920 0.07 33.20 15.12
C ILE A 920 -0.78 33.91 14.06
N GLY A 921 -0.29 35.04 13.52
CA GLY A 921 -0.99 35.78 12.47
C GLY A 921 -1.25 34.97 11.20
N GLY A 922 -0.42 33.97 10.89
CA GLY A 922 -0.65 33.04 9.77
C GLY A 922 -1.75 31.98 10.00
N VAL A 923 -2.35 31.92 11.19
CA VAL A 923 -3.45 31.00 11.54
C VAL A 923 -4.78 31.74 11.74
N ALA A 924 -4.72 33.03 12.10
CA ALA A 924 -5.87 33.93 12.16
C ALA A 924 -6.38 34.23 10.74
#